data_AF-A0A8H7LNT5-F1
#
_entry.id   AF-A0A8H7LNT5-F1
#
_cell.length_a   1.000
_cell.length_b   1.000
_cell.length_c   1.000
_cell.angle_alpha   90.00
_cell.angle_beta   90.00
_cell.angle_gamma   90.00
#
_symmetry.space_group_name_H-M   'P 1'
#
loop_
_entity.id
_entity.type
_entity.pdbx_description
1 polymer ?
#
loop_
_entity_poly.entity_id
_entity_poly.type
_entity_poly.pdbx_seq_one_letter_code
_entity_poly.pdbx_strand_id
1 'polypeptide(L)'
;MSLQKPPFESQSHVFVQGETANPSPANSLEFADENLGKWVPVVSCKVTYSAYEFSQVIDALVHFPERNSPLILRADVESDVEISHSVESIVPELKGFQPTRHLRRILYRGDATVLVLSPDLSEEHPTPPFYHPAVAHLAIRFTGTHLTIEVVPLAGSDSSTPRLVKTCVSLLEGVYRVGYGFANGYRKRVDHDTMVDKAEFQDLYLKMKEMHGGLVETWQEATDPSKHVFEDIGIATFLMLLWKSTYQGSDSPTKQPNQKYPWSHFARPPGGFRDIGCGNGLLTHILVSSGYEGLGIDLRARKSWTSFGPETSSRLKVEALDFTSIKYDASLGRFTGLPDVLGSNDQEQTGRVFLIGNHADELTPWMPVIAHAAGADFLSIPCCFWALDSRFHAQKRRDMPGPDCSAQPSPSEPWELALADRLHSVLGGTADANWGTKKSTKQPSQYGRYMLWLARLQRGCGFVVDVEALRIPSTRNWAFAGTSRTWKSESERARVDQHVEGLVSQVRERGMFKTRVPEGKEGGFITLSYLMAAPTGRPTGMTLKRIQREMKDLQNEDMGGMTLTPSDHSLFEWTGILPGPEGSVYEGGEFHVEITLPSDYPFHSPRLRLKTKIYHMNINDQGGICLDILKNAWSPALSLYKVMLSLSSLLTDPNPNDPLVPSIANEYTRRRKVHDTTARRWVQLHAQPVKVQAPPPPPPAPAKRSRGRPRTNNNHEAIMVPDDEPAPAPTTAAKRKRGGDDDREDRSKRQSTGGAGGSGSRPSLGPGSGSGSGSDEVIVIDD
;
A
#
# COMPACT_ATOMS: atom_id res chain seq x y z
N MET A 1 -15.06 7.87 -0.74
CA MET A 1 -15.67 6.82 -1.58
C MET A 1 -14.67 6.35 -2.62
N SER A 2 -13.97 5.23 -2.42
CA SER A 2 -13.21 4.61 -3.52
C SER A 2 -14.10 4.54 -4.77
N LEU A 3 -13.55 4.37 -5.97
CA LEU A 3 -14.35 3.76 -7.04
C LEU A 3 -14.95 2.50 -6.41
N GLN A 4 -16.22 2.55 -5.98
CA GLN A 4 -16.96 1.33 -5.78
C GLN A 4 -16.91 0.72 -7.16
N LYS A 5 -16.40 -0.51 -7.26
CA LYS A 5 -16.55 -1.26 -8.50
C LYS A 5 -18.04 -1.16 -8.82
N PRO A 6 -18.41 -0.48 -9.93
CA PRO A 6 -19.81 -0.47 -10.30
C PRO A 6 -20.26 -1.94 -10.45
N PRO A 7 -21.56 -2.22 -10.43
CA PRO A 7 -22.08 -3.52 -10.86
C PRO A 7 -21.90 -3.64 -12.38
N PHE A 8 -20.65 -3.57 -12.85
CA PHE A 8 -20.25 -4.14 -14.13
C PHE A 8 -20.05 -5.63 -13.83
N GLU A 9 -21.15 -6.32 -13.50
CA GLU A 9 -21.15 -7.76 -13.39
C GLU A 9 -20.78 -8.32 -14.76
N SER A 10 -19.78 -9.19 -14.74
CA SER A 10 -19.16 -9.83 -15.89
C SER A 10 -20.19 -10.27 -16.94
N GLN A 11 -20.00 -9.81 -18.18
CA GLN A 11 -20.55 -10.35 -19.43
C GLN A 11 -22.09 -10.33 -19.62
N SER A 12 -22.91 -10.12 -18.59
CA SER A 12 -24.38 -10.17 -18.71
C SER A 12 -25.03 -8.91 -19.30
N HIS A 13 -24.31 -7.79 -19.37
CA HIS A 13 -24.81 -6.48 -19.83
C HIS A 13 -24.07 -5.90 -21.03
N VAL A 14 -23.05 -6.61 -21.55
CA VAL A 14 -22.29 -6.21 -22.73
C VAL A 14 -22.76 -7.07 -23.90
N PHE A 15 -23.41 -6.45 -24.87
CA PHE A 15 -23.81 -7.14 -26.09
C PHE A 15 -22.61 -7.20 -27.03
N VAL A 16 -22.19 -8.40 -27.40
CA VAL A 16 -21.17 -8.66 -28.42
C VAL A 16 -21.88 -9.14 -29.68
N GLN A 17 -21.44 -8.66 -30.84
CA GLN A 17 -21.98 -9.05 -32.14
C GLN A 17 -22.02 -10.59 -32.29
N GLY A 18 -23.22 -11.16 -32.47
CA GLY A 18 -23.43 -12.61 -32.68
C GLY A 18 -24.26 -13.33 -31.60
N GLU A 19 -24.50 -12.71 -30.43
CA GLU A 19 -25.39 -13.26 -29.40
C GLU A 19 -26.81 -12.68 -29.53
N THR A 20 -27.83 -13.56 -29.52
CA THR A 20 -29.22 -13.22 -29.88
C THR A 20 -29.89 -12.25 -28.91
N ALA A 21 -29.88 -10.95 -29.26
CA ALA A 21 -30.99 -10.00 -29.17
C ALA A 21 -30.53 -8.69 -29.83
N ASN A 22 -31.03 -8.40 -31.05
CA ASN A 22 -30.82 -7.11 -31.71
C ASN A 22 -31.32 -5.97 -30.80
N PRO A 23 -30.46 -5.06 -30.29
CA PRO A 23 -30.94 -3.70 -30.13
C PRO A 23 -31.32 -3.22 -31.54
N SER A 24 -32.56 -2.76 -31.69
CA SER A 24 -33.12 -2.36 -32.99
C SER A 24 -32.12 -1.48 -33.78
N PRO A 25 -31.87 -1.75 -35.08
CA PRO A 25 -30.90 -1.05 -35.93
C PRO A 25 -31.34 0.38 -36.32
N ALA A 26 -32.02 1.07 -35.41
CA ALA A 26 -32.41 2.45 -35.63
C ALA A 26 -31.17 3.34 -35.40
N ASN A 27 -30.43 3.54 -36.49
CA ASN A 27 -29.39 4.56 -36.72
C ASN A 27 -27.96 4.17 -36.29
N SER A 28 -27.36 3.16 -36.93
CA SER A 28 -25.89 3.07 -37.00
C SER A 28 -25.32 4.33 -37.68
N LEU A 29 -24.08 4.72 -37.37
CA LEU A 29 -23.42 5.83 -38.06
C LEU A 29 -23.34 5.55 -39.58
N GLU A 30 -23.63 6.55 -40.41
CA GLU A 30 -23.54 6.48 -41.88
C GLU A 30 -22.61 7.59 -42.38
N PHE A 31 -21.58 7.24 -43.13
CA PHE A 31 -20.80 8.22 -43.89
C PHE A 31 -21.65 8.84 -45.00
N ALA A 32 -21.33 10.08 -45.37
CA ALA A 32 -21.91 10.77 -46.52
C ALA A 32 -21.33 10.21 -47.84
N ASP A 33 -20.07 9.77 -47.84
CA ASP A 33 -19.48 8.99 -48.93
C ASP A 33 -19.69 7.48 -48.70
N GLU A 34 -20.44 6.85 -49.58
CA GLU A 34 -20.77 5.42 -49.51
C GLU A 34 -19.57 4.50 -49.78
N ASN A 35 -18.45 5.02 -50.30
CA ASN A 35 -17.25 4.24 -50.63
C ASN A 35 -16.31 3.99 -49.44
N LEU A 36 -16.50 4.68 -48.30
CA LEU A 36 -15.63 4.62 -47.11
C LEU A 36 -15.96 3.44 -46.17
N GLY A 37 -16.81 2.52 -46.63
CA GLY A 37 -17.24 1.35 -45.85
C GLY A 37 -18.43 1.64 -44.95
N LYS A 38 -18.72 0.70 -44.04
CA LYS A 38 -19.87 0.78 -43.13
C LYS A 38 -19.41 0.65 -41.68
N TRP A 39 -19.98 1.48 -40.82
CA TRP A 39 -19.81 1.36 -39.38
C TRP A 39 -20.42 0.05 -38.87
N VAL A 40 -19.62 -0.73 -38.16
CA VAL A 40 -20.02 -2.00 -37.56
C VAL A 40 -20.00 -1.85 -36.04
N PRO A 41 -21.16 -1.99 -35.35
CA PRO A 41 -21.18 -2.01 -33.89
C PRO A 41 -20.53 -3.30 -33.37
N VAL A 42 -19.50 -3.17 -32.54
CA VAL A 42 -18.74 -4.31 -31.98
C VAL A 42 -19.25 -4.69 -30.60
N VAL A 43 -19.41 -3.69 -29.73
CA VAL A 43 -19.90 -3.88 -28.35
C VAL A 43 -20.79 -2.72 -27.90
N SER A 44 -21.80 -3.02 -27.09
CA SER A 44 -22.69 -2.01 -26.50
C SER A 44 -23.10 -2.36 -25.06
N CYS A 45 -23.34 -1.34 -24.24
CA CYS A 45 -23.90 -1.50 -22.90
C CYS A 45 -24.88 -0.37 -22.55
N LYS A 46 -25.80 -0.65 -21.63
CA LYS A 46 -26.73 0.35 -21.09
C LYS A 46 -26.03 1.21 -20.04
N VAL A 47 -26.31 2.51 -20.04
CA VAL A 47 -25.71 3.47 -19.11
C VAL A 47 -26.77 4.24 -18.32
N THR A 48 -26.36 4.76 -17.16
CA THR A 48 -27.25 5.49 -16.22
C THR A 48 -26.90 6.96 -16.08
N TYR A 49 -25.88 7.44 -16.81
CA TYR A 49 -25.41 8.82 -16.80
C TYR A 49 -25.85 9.57 -18.06
N SER A 50 -25.93 10.90 -18.01
CA SER A 50 -26.49 11.73 -19.09
C SER A 50 -25.44 12.12 -20.13
N ALA A 51 -25.88 12.82 -21.19
CA ALA A 51 -25.00 13.40 -22.21
C ALA A 51 -23.98 14.37 -21.58
N TYR A 52 -24.35 15.07 -20.51
CA TYR A 52 -23.46 15.99 -19.80
C TYR A 52 -22.30 15.26 -19.11
N GLU A 53 -22.56 14.14 -18.43
CA GLU A 53 -21.46 13.37 -17.86
C GLU A 53 -20.63 12.71 -18.96
N PHE A 54 -21.25 12.25 -20.04
CA PHE A 54 -20.52 11.68 -21.17
C PHE A 54 -19.61 12.70 -21.86
N SER A 55 -20.04 13.96 -22.03
CA SER A 55 -19.18 15.01 -22.57
C SER A 55 -17.97 15.27 -21.67
N GLN A 56 -18.13 15.18 -20.35
CA GLN A 56 -17.03 15.24 -19.38
C GLN A 56 -16.08 14.02 -19.49
N VAL A 57 -16.60 12.85 -19.87
CA VAL A 57 -15.77 11.67 -20.17
C VAL A 57 -14.93 11.91 -21.42
N ILE A 58 -15.54 12.42 -22.50
CA ILE A 58 -14.83 12.73 -23.73
C ILE A 58 -13.77 13.81 -23.48
N ASP A 59 -14.13 14.88 -22.78
CA ASP A 59 -13.20 15.92 -22.33
C ASP A 59 -12.01 15.30 -21.58
N ALA A 60 -12.28 14.40 -20.64
CA ALA A 60 -11.24 13.72 -19.87
C ALA A 60 -10.43 12.69 -20.67
N LEU A 61 -10.96 12.13 -21.77
CA LEU A 61 -10.27 11.19 -22.64
C LEU A 61 -9.42 11.89 -23.69
N VAL A 62 -9.81 13.10 -24.11
CA VAL A 62 -9.13 13.90 -25.13
C VAL A 62 -8.03 14.76 -24.51
N HIS A 63 -8.33 15.46 -23.41
CA HIS A 63 -7.35 16.32 -22.74
C HIS A 63 -6.43 15.54 -21.81
N PHE A 64 -6.91 14.37 -21.34
CA PHE A 64 -6.16 13.53 -20.42
C PHE A 64 -6.22 12.03 -20.80
N PRO A 65 -5.93 11.66 -22.07
CA PRO A 65 -5.96 10.27 -22.56
C PRO A 65 -5.15 9.30 -21.70
N GLU A 66 -4.11 9.82 -21.07
CA GLU A 66 -3.19 9.15 -20.19
C GLU A 66 -3.79 8.76 -18.82
N ARG A 67 -4.95 9.32 -18.46
CA ARG A 67 -5.65 9.10 -17.16
C ARG A 67 -6.70 8.00 -17.23
N ASN A 68 -7.30 7.77 -18.39
CA ASN A 68 -8.58 7.06 -18.48
C ASN A 68 -8.65 5.96 -19.56
N SER A 69 -7.63 5.80 -20.42
CA SER A 69 -7.73 4.95 -21.61
C SER A 69 -6.56 3.96 -21.82
N PRO A 70 -6.80 2.82 -22.49
CA PRO A 70 -5.75 2.02 -23.12
C PRO A 70 -4.91 2.85 -24.12
N LEU A 71 -3.75 2.31 -24.52
CA LEU A 71 -2.72 2.99 -25.34
C LEU A 71 -3.25 3.66 -26.63
N ILE A 72 -4.43 3.27 -27.12
CA ILE A 72 -5.10 3.79 -28.32
C ILE A 72 -5.32 5.31 -28.33
N LEU A 73 -5.52 5.95 -27.17
CA LEU A 73 -5.76 7.40 -27.10
C LEU A 73 -4.47 8.23 -26.92
N ARG A 74 -3.28 7.65 -26.97
CA ARG A 74 -2.01 8.34 -26.69
C ARG A 74 -1.23 8.69 -27.95
N ALA A 75 -1.81 9.53 -28.81
CA ALA A 75 -1.05 10.22 -29.86
C ALA A 75 -0.49 11.54 -29.31
N ASP A 76 0.74 11.88 -29.68
CA ASP A 76 1.40 13.15 -29.36
C ASP A 76 0.65 14.33 -30.02
N VAL A 77 0.68 15.51 -29.39
CA VAL A 77 0.06 16.73 -29.93
C VAL A 77 1.06 17.43 -30.85
N GLU A 78 0.79 17.43 -32.16
CA GLU A 78 1.67 18.07 -33.15
C GLU A 78 1.33 19.54 -33.43
N SER A 79 0.05 19.98 -33.30
CA SER A 79 -0.38 21.38 -33.49
C SER A 79 -1.77 21.67 -32.86
N ASP A 80 -2.08 22.95 -32.54
CA ASP A 80 -3.36 23.39 -31.93
C ASP A 80 -3.85 24.72 -32.56
N VAL A 81 -4.91 24.69 -33.37
CA VAL A 81 -5.46 25.88 -34.08
C VAL A 81 -7.00 25.86 -34.13
N GLU A 82 -7.65 26.96 -33.74
CA GLU A 82 -9.09 27.18 -33.92
C GLU A 82 -9.44 27.51 -35.39
N ILE A 83 -10.19 26.67 -36.09
CA ILE A 83 -10.59 26.96 -37.49
C ILE A 83 -11.91 27.74 -37.54
N SER A 84 -11.89 28.86 -38.27
CA SER A 84 -13.07 29.60 -38.74
C SER A 84 -13.17 29.49 -40.27
N HIS A 85 -13.96 28.54 -40.76
CA HIS A 85 -14.42 28.34 -42.15
C HIS A 85 -13.35 28.15 -43.27
N SER A 86 -13.57 27.11 -44.08
CA SER A 86 -12.88 26.75 -45.35
C SER A 86 -11.47 26.16 -45.25
N VAL A 87 -11.36 24.93 -44.75
CA VAL A 87 -10.22 24.06 -45.08
C VAL A 87 -10.78 22.79 -45.71
N GLU A 88 -10.22 22.39 -46.85
CA GLU A 88 -10.48 21.07 -47.47
C GLU A 88 -10.07 20.00 -46.47
N SER A 89 -11.05 19.22 -46.06
CA SER A 89 -10.98 18.31 -44.93
C SER A 89 -10.71 16.91 -45.45
N ILE A 90 -9.68 16.23 -44.95
CA ILE A 90 -9.40 14.84 -45.31
C ILE A 90 -10.49 13.93 -44.66
N VAL A 91 -11.30 14.47 -43.72
CA VAL A 91 -12.42 13.81 -43.00
C VAL A 91 -13.49 13.16 -43.88
N PRO A 92 -13.92 11.91 -43.62
CA PRO A 92 -15.19 11.37 -44.11
C PRO A 92 -16.42 12.12 -43.54
N GLU A 93 -17.27 12.83 -44.29
CA GLU A 93 -18.48 13.45 -43.69
C GLU A 93 -19.48 12.40 -43.12
N LEU A 94 -20.25 12.71 -42.07
CA LEU A 94 -21.28 11.81 -41.49
C LEU A 94 -22.67 12.38 -41.76
N LYS A 95 -23.61 11.52 -42.15
CA LYS A 95 -24.95 11.90 -42.60
C LYS A 95 -25.87 12.30 -41.45
N GLY A 96 -26.51 13.47 -41.57
CA GLY A 96 -27.48 13.98 -40.58
C GLY A 96 -26.86 14.86 -39.50
N PHE A 97 -25.63 15.30 -39.70
CA PHE A 97 -24.79 15.94 -38.70
C PHE A 97 -23.97 17.09 -39.36
N GLN A 98 -23.81 18.26 -38.73
CA GLN A 98 -23.00 19.37 -39.29
C GLN A 98 -21.63 19.53 -38.59
N PRO A 99 -20.53 19.70 -39.34
CA PRO A 99 -19.22 20.01 -38.77
C PRO A 99 -19.13 21.43 -38.23
N THR A 100 -18.68 21.60 -36.97
CA THR A 100 -18.50 22.94 -36.36
C THR A 100 -17.03 23.34 -36.15
N ARG A 101 -16.05 22.45 -36.35
CA ARG A 101 -14.57 22.70 -36.32
C ARG A 101 -13.71 21.48 -36.76
N HIS A 102 -12.46 21.70 -37.18
CA HIS A 102 -11.41 20.67 -37.47
C HIS A 102 -10.26 20.77 -36.45
N LEU A 103 -9.64 19.67 -35.98
CA LEU A 103 -8.44 19.71 -35.11
C LEU A 103 -7.71 18.36 -34.88
N ARG A 104 -6.37 18.37 -35.01
CA ARG A 104 -5.41 17.48 -34.30
C ARG A 104 -5.28 17.92 -32.81
N ARG A 105 -6.28 17.60 -31.97
CA ARG A 105 -6.40 17.79 -30.48
C ARG A 105 -6.21 19.23 -29.95
N ILE A 106 -7.27 20.01 -29.66
CA ILE A 106 -8.18 19.97 -28.49
C ILE A 106 -9.52 20.71 -28.82
N LEU A 107 -10.70 20.31 -28.29
CA LEU A 107 -11.90 21.18 -28.24
C LEU A 107 -12.76 21.08 -26.97
N TYR A 108 -13.51 22.16 -26.71
CA TYR A 108 -14.27 22.48 -25.48
C TYR A 108 -15.81 22.45 -25.64
N ARG A 109 -16.49 22.14 -24.51
CA ARG A 109 -17.91 22.29 -24.09
C ARG A 109 -19.03 22.33 -25.15
N GLY A 110 -19.60 21.15 -25.40
CA GLY A 110 -20.97 20.93 -25.88
C GLY A 110 -21.48 19.54 -25.44
N ASP A 111 -22.76 19.23 -25.70
CA ASP A 111 -23.35 17.91 -25.45
C ASP A 111 -22.89 16.89 -26.50
N ALA A 112 -21.59 16.55 -26.48
CA ALA A 112 -21.02 15.58 -27.41
C ALA A 112 -21.67 14.20 -27.22
N THR A 113 -22.12 13.58 -28.31
CA THR A 113 -22.73 12.23 -28.30
C THR A 113 -21.85 11.19 -28.99
N VAL A 114 -20.80 11.59 -29.72
CA VAL A 114 -19.87 10.67 -30.43
C VAL A 114 -18.43 11.20 -30.38
N LEU A 115 -17.46 10.29 -30.22
CA LEU A 115 -16.03 10.51 -30.46
C LEU A 115 -15.55 9.53 -31.53
N VAL A 116 -14.93 10.00 -32.60
CA VAL A 116 -14.30 9.17 -33.66
C VAL A 116 -12.77 9.19 -33.49
N LEU A 117 -12.08 8.13 -33.91
CA LEU A 117 -10.62 8.00 -33.97
C LEU A 117 -10.23 7.39 -35.33
N SER A 118 -9.38 8.08 -36.07
CA SER A 118 -8.82 7.65 -37.37
C SER A 118 -7.29 7.59 -37.26
N PRO A 119 -6.62 6.45 -37.50
CA PRO A 119 -5.17 6.39 -37.61
C PRO A 119 -4.72 6.89 -38.99
N ASP A 120 -3.54 7.51 -39.06
CA ASP A 120 -2.89 7.83 -40.34
C ASP A 120 -2.46 6.54 -41.06
N LEU A 121 -2.96 6.34 -42.28
CA LEU A 121 -2.68 5.19 -43.15
C LEU A 121 -2.11 5.61 -44.51
N SER A 122 -1.34 6.70 -44.53
CA SER A 122 -0.61 7.18 -45.71
C SER A 122 0.36 6.14 -46.29
N GLU A 123 0.86 6.39 -47.51
CA GLU A 123 1.84 5.49 -48.15
C GLU A 123 3.13 5.30 -47.31
N GLU A 124 3.48 6.27 -46.47
CA GLU A 124 4.62 6.20 -45.54
C GLU A 124 4.32 5.34 -44.29
N HIS A 125 3.03 5.21 -43.91
CA HIS A 125 2.56 4.49 -42.73
C HIS A 125 1.38 3.56 -43.07
N PRO A 126 1.59 2.49 -43.86
CA PRO A 126 0.50 1.66 -44.39
C PRO A 126 -0.22 0.78 -43.36
N THR A 127 0.18 0.86 -42.09
CA THR A 127 -0.39 0.05 -41.00
C THR A 127 -0.64 0.92 -39.78
N PRO A 128 -1.76 0.71 -39.05
CA PRO A 128 -2.04 1.45 -37.83
C PRO A 128 -0.90 1.28 -36.79
N PRO A 129 -0.66 2.29 -35.93
CA PRO A 129 0.29 2.17 -34.84
C PRO A 129 0.02 0.96 -33.96
N PHE A 130 1.07 0.39 -33.35
CA PHE A 130 0.97 -0.86 -32.56
C PHE A 130 -0.06 -0.82 -31.41
N TYR A 131 -0.39 0.39 -30.94
CA TYR A 131 -1.34 0.67 -29.87
C TYR A 131 -2.79 0.88 -30.36
N HIS A 132 -3.00 1.05 -31.66
CA HIS A 132 -4.31 1.19 -32.28
C HIS A 132 -4.79 -0.17 -32.84
N PRO A 133 -6.08 -0.52 -32.73
CA PRO A 133 -6.63 -1.70 -33.38
C PRO A 133 -6.50 -1.60 -34.91
N ALA A 134 -6.43 -2.75 -35.59
CA ALA A 134 -6.28 -2.86 -37.04
C ALA A 134 -7.60 -2.54 -37.78
N VAL A 135 -8.10 -1.32 -37.61
CA VAL A 135 -9.36 -0.78 -38.17
C VAL A 135 -9.08 0.57 -38.81
N ALA A 136 -9.86 0.93 -39.83
CA ALA A 136 -9.78 2.23 -40.51
C ALA A 136 -10.34 3.35 -39.63
N HIS A 137 -11.45 3.11 -38.92
CA HIS A 137 -12.01 4.07 -37.98
C HIS A 137 -12.56 3.37 -36.73
N LEU A 138 -12.55 4.07 -35.59
CA LEU A 138 -13.17 3.62 -34.33
C LEU A 138 -14.01 4.75 -33.74
N ALA A 139 -15.25 4.46 -33.32
CA ALA A 139 -16.14 5.43 -32.71
C ALA A 139 -16.63 4.98 -31.33
N ILE A 140 -16.75 5.94 -30.41
CA ILE A 140 -17.39 5.81 -29.11
C ILE A 140 -18.67 6.65 -29.15
N ARG A 141 -19.82 5.99 -29.15
CA ARG A 141 -21.13 6.64 -29.35
C ARG A 141 -22.03 6.48 -28.13
N PHE A 142 -22.71 7.56 -27.76
CA PHE A 142 -23.70 7.65 -26.69
C PHE A 142 -25.07 8.03 -27.27
N THR A 143 -26.09 7.22 -27.00
CA THR A 143 -27.46 7.41 -27.53
C THR A 143 -28.47 7.77 -26.43
N GLY A 144 -28.02 8.47 -25.38
CA GLY A 144 -28.84 8.82 -24.22
C GLY A 144 -28.99 7.67 -23.21
N THR A 145 -29.14 6.44 -23.69
CA THR A 145 -29.35 5.24 -22.83
C THR A 145 -28.29 4.16 -23.02
N HIS A 146 -27.52 4.21 -24.10
CA HIS A 146 -26.49 3.21 -24.42
C HIS A 146 -25.17 3.87 -24.78
N LEU A 147 -24.09 3.17 -24.47
CA LEU A 147 -22.75 3.42 -24.95
C LEU A 147 -22.35 2.29 -25.90
N THR A 148 -21.87 2.63 -27.09
CA THR A 148 -21.53 1.67 -28.15
C THR A 148 -20.14 1.99 -28.72
N ILE A 149 -19.34 0.96 -28.95
CA ILE A 149 -18.11 1.04 -29.73
C ILE A 149 -18.40 0.51 -31.14
N GLU A 150 -18.21 1.36 -32.15
CA GLU A 150 -18.38 1.03 -33.56
C GLU A 150 -17.03 1.13 -34.28
N VAL A 151 -16.81 0.33 -35.33
CA VAL A 151 -15.57 0.35 -36.10
C VAL A 151 -15.83 0.26 -37.59
N VAL A 152 -14.89 0.75 -38.38
CA VAL A 152 -14.81 0.50 -39.83
C VAL A 152 -13.60 -0.41 -40.06
N PRO A 153 -13.78 -1.66 -40.50
CA PRO A 153 -12.67 -2.59 -40.74
C PRO A 153 -11.73 -2.09 -41.86
N LEU A 154 -10.45 -2.48 -41.80
CA LEU A 154 -9.55 -2.32 -42.94
C LEU A 154 -10.01 -3.20 -44.10
N ALA A 155 -9.70 -2.80 -45.33
CA ALA A 155 -10.03 -3.58 -46.51
C ALA A 155 -9.49 -5.02 -46.40
N GLY A 156 -10.39 -6.01 -46.38
CA GLY A 156 -10.06 -7.43 -46.25
C GLY A 156 -9.85 -7.95 -44.82
N SER A 157 -10.09 -7.15 -43.77
CA SER A 157 -10.03 -7.61 -42.37
C SER A 157 -11.41 -7.92 -41.77
N ASP A 158 -11.45 -8.88 -40.84
CA ASP A 158 -12.68 -9.31 -40.14
C ASP A 158 -12.92 -8.45 -38.89
N SER A 159 -14.11 -7.88 -38.76
CA SER A 159 -14.54 -7.07 -37.62
C SER A 159 -14.80 -7.89 -36.34
N SER A 160 -14.79 -9.22 -36.43
CA SER A 160 -15.15 -10.13 -35.32
C SER A 160 -13.94 -10.78 -34.63
N THR A 161 -12.70 -10.33 -34.91
CA THR A 161 -11.52 -10.96 -34.30
C THR A 161 -11.55 -10.87 -32.76
N PRO A 162 -11.19 -11.94 -32.02
CA PRO A 162 -11.22 -11.93 -30.55
C PRO A 162 -10.37 -10.82 -29.91
N ARG A 163 -9.28 -10.42 -30.58
CA ARG A 163 -8.40 -9.33 -30.14
C ARG A 163 -9.06 -7.95 -30.28
N LEU A 164 -9.77 -7.72 -31.38
CA LEU A 164 -10.52 -6.47 -31.59
C LEU A 164 -11.65 -6.36 -30.57
N VAL A 165 -12.46 -7.42 -30.42
CA VAL A 165 -13.55 -7.47 -29.44
C VAL A 165 -13.04 -7.20 -28.03
N LYS A 166 -11.94 -7.86 -27.60
CA LYS A 166 -11.34 -7.64 -26.27
C LYS A 166 -10.87 -6.19 -26.07
N THR A 167 -10.30 -5.58 -27.11
CA THR A 167 -9.89 -4.17 -27.09
C THR A 167 -11.11 -3.25 -26.94
N CYS A 168 -12.16 -3.47 -27.72
CA CYS A 168 -13.40 -2.69 -27.66
C CYS A 168 -14.13 -2.84 -26.32
N VAL A 169 -14.18 -4.05 -25.73
CA VAL A 169 -14.72 -4.26 -24.37
C VAL A 169 -13.93 -3.47 -23.34
N SER A 170 -12.59 -3.56 -23.38
CA SER A 170 -11.74 -2.83 -22.43
C SER A 170 -11.90 -1.31 -22.57
N LEU A 171 -12.12 -0.80 -23.78
CA LEU A 171 -12.39 0.61 -24.03
C LEU A 171 -13.77 1.00 -23.46
N LEU A 172 -14.82 0.23 -23.79
CA LEU A 172 -16.19 0.43 -23.30
C LEU A 172 -16.25 0.47 -21.76
N GLU A 173 -15.58 -0.47 -21.09
CA GLU A 173 -15.46 -0.53 -19.63
C GLU A 173 -14.79 0.72 -19.05
N GLY A 174 -13.73 1.20 -19.70
CA GLY A 174 -13.02 2.41 -19.31
C GLY A 174 -13.93 3.64 -19.34
N VAL A 175 -14.59 3.86 -20.48
CA VAL A 175 -15.53 4.98 -20.70
C VAL A 175 -16.71 4.90 -19.72
N TYR A 176 -17.33 3.72 -19.58
CA TYR A 176 -18.43 3.50 -18.65
C TYR A 176 -18.05 3.86 -17.21
N ARG A 177 -16.90 3.38 -16.74
CA ARG A 177 -16.43 3.59 -15.37
C ARG A 177 -16.18 5.07 -15.08
N VAL A 178 -15.63 5.80 -16.05
CA VAL A 178 -15.34 7.23 -15.88
C VAL A 178 -16.65 8.04 -15.88
N GLY A 179 -17.58 7.74 -16.80
CA GLY A 179 -18.90 8.40 -16.85
C GLY A 179 -19.74 8.13 -15.61
N TYR A 180 -19.79 6.87 -15.16
CA TYR A 180 -20.42 6.50 -13.91
C TYR A 180 -19.77 7.21 -12.72
N GLY A 181 -18.43 7.36 -12.74
CA GLY A 181 -17.70 8.16 -11.76
C GLY A 181 -18.22 9.59 -11.69
N PHE A 182 -18.24 10.31 -12.83
CA PHE A 182 -18.73 11.70 -12.88
C PHE A 182 -20.17 11.83 -12.39
N ALA A 183 -21.07 10.94 -12.82
CA ALA A 183 -22.48 10.94 -12.40
C ALA A 183 -22.66 10.74 -10.88
N ASN A 184 -21.73 10.04 -10.25
CA ASN A 184 -21.73 9.79 -8.81
C ASN A 184 -20.81 10.76 -8.04
N GLY A 185 -20.46 11.90 -8.64
CA GLY A 185 -19.66 12.94 -7.98
C GLY A 185 -18.20 12.52 -7.71
N TYR A 186 -17.64 11.61 -8.51
CA TYR A 186 -16.23 11.26 -8.44
C TYR A 186 -15.37 12.50 -8.67
N ARG A 187 -14.48 12.76 -7.72
CA ARG A 187 -13.37 13.71 -7.86
C ARG A 187 -12.07 12.94 -7.84
N LYS A 188 -11.18 13.24 -8.79
CA LYS A 188 -9.79 12.75 -8.77
C LYS A 188 -9.17 13.12 -7.43
N ARG A 189 -8.58 12.15 -6.74
CA ARG A 189 -8.08 12.32 -5.36
C ARG A 189 -6.57 12.39 -5.23
N VAL A 190 -5.87 12.17 -6.34
CA VAL A 190 -4.42 12.09 -6.37
C VAL A 190 -3.97 12.79 -7.63
N ASP A 191 -3.27 13.90 -7.45
CA ASP A 191 -2.54 14.53 -8.53
C ASP A 191 -1.18 13.87 -8.64
N HIS A 192 -0.88 13.44 -9.87
CA HIS A 192 0.38 12.83 -10.25
C HIS A 192 1.08 13.81 -11.19
N ASP A 193 2.36 13.55 -11.42
CA ASP A 193 3.16 14.23 -12.45
C ASP A 193 3.30 15.74 -12.13
N THR A 194 3.43 16.06 -10.84
CA THR A 194 3.52 17.43 -10.34
C THR A 194 4.95 17.96 -10.29
N MET A 195 5.92 17.07 -10.08
CA MET A 195 7.36 17.41 -10.07
C MET A 195 8.08 17.00 -11.35
N VAL A 196 7.62 15.92 -11.98
CA VAL A 196 8.22 15.34 -13.18
C VAL A 196 7.12 15.15 -14.21
N ASP A 197 7.37 15.62 -15.44
CA ASP A 197 6.43 15.44 -16.54
C ASP A 197 6.22 13.96 -16.85
N LYS A 198 4.96 13.61 -17.14
CA LYS A 198 4.57 12.21 -17.35
C LYS A 198 5.16 11.62 -18.63
N ALA A 199 5.18 12.40 -19.72
CA ALA A 199 5.68 11.91 -21.00
C ALA A 199 7.18 11.66 -20.88
N GLU A 200 7.93 12.61 -20.31
CA GLU A 200 9.36 12.42 -20.05
C GLU A 200 9.62 11.20 -19.15
N PHE A 201 8.81 11.00 -18.11
CA PHE A 201 8.90 9.83 -17.24
C PHE A 201 8.67 8.52 -18.01
N GLN A 202 7.61 8.45 -18.83
CA GLN A 202 7.28 7.23 -19.56
C GLN A 202 8.37 6.87 -20.58
N ASP A 203 8.86 7.84 -21.33
CA ASP A 203 9.88 7.63 -22.34
C ASP A 203 11.19 7.14 -21.72
N LEU A 204 11.61 7.76 -20.62
CA LEU A 204 12.81 7.33 -19.91
C LEU A 204 12.59 5.99 -19.21
N TYR A 205 11.42 5.76 -18.62
CA TYR A 205 11.08 4.51 -17.94
C TYR A 205 11.16 3.32 -18.90
N LEU A 206 10.66 3.46 -20.13
CA LEU A 206 10.75 2.38 -21.14
C LEU A 206 12.21 2.04 -21.46
N LYS A 207 13.06 3.04 -21.65
CA LYS A 207 14.51 2.84 -21.88
C LYS A 207 15.21 2.20 -20.67
N MET A 208 14.88 2.67 -19.46
CA MET A 208 15.42 2.11 -18.22
C MET A 208 14.93 0.68 -17.98
N LYS A 209 13.69 0.37 -18.34
CA LYS A 209 13.10 -0.97 -18.27
C LYS A 209 13.74 -1.92 -19.27
N GLU A 210 14.01 -1.47 -20.49
CA GLU A 210 14.76 -2.25 -21.48
C GLU A 210 16.16 -2.60 -20.98
N MET A 211 16.85 -1.62 -20.38
CA MET A 211 18.21 -1.80 -19.86
C MET A 211 18.28 -2.70 -18.62
N HIS A 212 17.37 -2.52 -17.67
CA HIS A 212 17.46 -3.14 -16.33
C HIS A 212 16.41 -4.23 -16.07
N GLY A 213 15.48 -4.45 -17.00
CA GLY A 213 14.38 -5.42 -16.82
C GLY A 213 14.85 -6.86 -16.65
N GLY A 214 16.02 -7.22 -17.20
CA GLY A 214 16.63 -8.54 -17.04
C GLY A 214 17.05 -8.88 -15.60
N LEU A 215 17.12 -7.89 -14.69
CA LEU A 215 17.44 -8.10 -13.28
C LEU A 215 16.39 -8.95 -12.54
N VAL A 216 15.20 -9.13 -13.13
CA VAL A 216 14.17 -10.06 -12.64
C VAL A 216 14.68 -11.51 -12.64
N GLU A 217 15.49 -11.89 -13.63
CA GLU A 217 15.97 -13.26 -13.82
C GLU A 217 17.11 -13.62 -12.85
N THR A 218 17.88 -12.63 -12.42
CA THR A 218 19.05 -12.80 -11.55
C THR A 218 18.77 -12.47 -10.07
N TRP A 219 17.50 -12.23 -9.74
CA TRP A 219 17.06 -11.81 -8.41
C TRP A 219 17.42 -12.80 -7.30
N GLN A 220 18.03 -12.31 -6.22
CA GLN A 220 18.53 -13.14 -5.10
C GLN A 220 17.73 -12.99 -3.81
N GLU A 221 16.76 -12.06 -3.75
CA GLU A 221 15.94 -11.86 -2.56
C GLU A 221 14.68 -12.73 -2.58
N ALA A 222 14.10 -12.98 -1.40
CA ALA A 222 12.89 -13.79 -1.27
C ALA A 222 11.61 -13.06 -1.72
N THR A 223 11.70 -11.76 -2.01
CA THR A 223 10.57 -10.93 -2.42
C THR A 223 10.29 -11.06 -3.92
N ASP A 224 9.09 -10.68 -4.36
CA ASP A 224 8.70 -10.76 -5.77
C ASP A 224 9.58 -9.86 -6.66
N PRO A 225 10.41 -10.44 -7.56
CA PRO A 225 11.30 -9.67 -8.41
C PRO A 225 10.55 -8.73 -9.34
N SER A 226 9.40 -9.14 -9.88
CA SER A 226 8.65 -8.30 -10.83
C SER A 226 8.16 -7.04 -10.15
N LYS A 227 7.73 -7.14 -8.89
CA LYS A 227 7.32 -5.96 -8.13
C LYS A 227 8.50 -5.05 -7.81
N HIS A 228 9.56 -5.59 -7.21
CA HIS A 228 10.66 -4.78 -6.67
C HIS A 228 11.57 -4.20 -7.76
N VAL A 229 11.86 -4.95 -8.81
CA VAL A 229 12.71 -4.46 -9.91
C VAL A 229 12.03 -3.33 -10.67
N PHE A 230 10.76 -3.49 -11.04
CA PHE A 230 10.05 -2.42 -11.77
C PHE A 230 9.70 -1.22 -10.87
N GLU A 231 9.57 -1.41 -9.56
CA GLU A 231 9.45 -0.32 -8.58
C GLU A 231 10.74 0.52 -8.54
N ASP A 232 11.91 -0.09 -8.35
CA ASP A 232 13.17 0.65 -8.26
C ASP A 232 13.60 1.25 -9.60
N ILE A 233 13.28 0.62 -10.75
CA ILE A 233 13.43 1.23 -12.07
C ILE A 233 12.58 2.51 -12.17
N GLY A 234 11.35 2.48 -11.65
CA GLY A 234 10.47 3.64 -11.60
C GLY A 234 11.02 4.75 -10.71
N ILE A 235 11.54 4.42 -9.53
CA ILE A 235 12.15 5.39 -8.61
C ILE A 235 13.41 6.00 -9.22
N ALA A 236 14.29 5.19 -9.82
CA ALA A 236 15.49 5.67 -10.50
C ALA A 236 15.13 6.63 -11.64
N THR A 237 14.14 6.27 -12.47
CA THR A 237 13.65 7.13 -13.56
C THR A 237 13.15 8.48 -13.03
N PHE A 238 12.37 8.46 -11.95
CA PHE A 238 11.87 9.68 -11.32
C PHE A 238 13.02 10.56 -10.80
N LEU A 239 13.99 9.97 -10.09
CA LEU A 239 15.17 10.67 -9.58
C LEU A 239 15.98 11.31 -10.71
N MET A 240 16.22 10.59 -11.80
CA MET A 240 16.98 11.09 -12.95
C MET A 240 16.35 12.35 -13.56
N LEU A 241 15.02 12.37 -13.68
CA LEU A 241 14.28 13.52 -14.22
C LEU A 241 14.14 14.65 -13.20
N LEU A 242 13.94 14.32 -11.92
CA LEU A 242 13.97 15.30 -10.84
C LEU A 242 15.32 16.01 -10.79
N TRP A 243 16.43 15.28 -10.94
CA TRP A 243 17.77 15.87 -10.98
C TRP A 243 18.03 16.68 -12.24
N LYS A 244 17.54 16.21 -13.39
CA LYS A 244 17.60 16.95 -14.67
C LYS A 244 17.02 18.35 -14.50
N SER A 245 15.86 18.51 -13.87
CA SER A 245 15.23 19.82 -13.65
C SER A 245 15.84 20.59 -12.48
N THR A 246 16.16 19.92 -11.35
CA THR A 246 16.65 20.57 -10.13
C THR A 246 18.04 21.18 -10.30
N TYR A 247 18.93 20.52 -11.05
CA TYR A 247 20.33 20.94 -11.19
C TYR A 247 20.65 21.60 -12.54
N GLN A 248 19.62 21.89 -13.36
CA GLN A 248 19.79 22.56 -14.64
C GLN A 248 20.45 23.93 -14.44
N GLY A 249 21.52 24.20 -15.19
CA GLY A 249 22.26 25.47 -15.10
C GLY A 249 23.23 25.59 -13.91
N SER A 250 23.43 24.55 -13.10
CA SER A 250 24.55 24.50 -12.14
C SER A 250 25.88 24.25 -12.87
N ASP A 251 26.97 24.83 -12.37
CA ASP A 251 28.36 24.52 -12.77
C ASP A 251 28.75 23.11 -12.30
N SER A 252 27.94 22.11 -12.63
CA SER A 252 28.25 20.70 -12.38
C SER A 252 29.56 20.40 -13.10
N PRO A 253 30.59 19.86 -12.42
CA PRO A 253 31.89 19.65 -13.02
C PRO A 253 31.71 18.75 -14.24
N THR A 254 31.86 19.36 -15.41
CA THR A 254 31.76 18.75 -16.73
C THR A 254 32.94 17.80 -16.92
N LYS A 255 32.89 16.62 -16.29
CA LYS A 255 33.46 15.44 -16.94
C LYS A 255 32.69 15.32 -18.26
N GLN A 256 33.38 15.51 -19.39
CA GLN A 256 32.77 15.42 -20.72
C GLN A 256 31.79 14.26 -20.75
N PRO A 257 30.53 14.46 -21.18
CA PRO A 257 29.53 13.41 -21.13
C PRO A 257 30.05 12.24 -21.94
N ASN A 258 30.47 11.18 -21.27
CA ASN A 258 30.72 9.91 -21.92
C ASN A 258 29.41 9.56 -22.64
N GLN A 259 29.40 9.55 -23.97
CA GLN A 259 28.20 9.30 -24.79
C GLN A 259 27.65 7.86 -24.65
N LYS A 260 28.12 7.11 -23.63
CA LYS A 260 27.66 5.78 -23.27
C LYS A 260 26.15 5.68 -23.09
N TYR A 261 25.48 6.71 -22.58
CA TYR A 261 24.04 6.68 -22.30
C TYR A 261 23.28 7.86 -22.95
N PRO A 262 22.03 7.67 -23.40
CA PRO A 262 21.22 8.76 -23.97
C PRO A 262 21.04 9.95 -23.01
N TRP A 263 20.95 9.68 -21.70
CA TRP A 263 20.79 10.67 -20.63
C TRP A 263 22.14 11.17 -20.07
N SER A 264 23.27 10.89 -20.72
CA SER A 264 24.57 11.38 -20.25
C SER A 264 24.66 12.91 -20.12
N HIS A 265 23.82 13.64 -20.86
CA HIS A 265 23.73 15.10 -20.84
C HIS A 265 22.83 15.66 -19.72
N PHE A 266 22.12 14.81 -18.96
CA PHE A 266 21.24 15.29 -17.88
C PHE A 266 22.06 15.90 -16.75
N ALA A 267 21.57 17.02 -16.19
CA ALA A 267 22.12 17.62 -14.99
C ALA A 267 22.02 16.65 -13.79
N ARG A 268 22.96 16.77 -12.85
CA ARG A 268 23.13 15.81 -11.74
C ARG A 268 23.53 16.52 -10.44
N PRO A 269 23.23 15.92 -9.27
CA PRO A 269 23.75 16.42 -8.00
C PRO A 269 25.29 16.45 -8.03
N PRO A 270 25.95 17.61 -7.80
CA PRO A 270 27.40 17.72 -7.89
C PRO A 270 28.16 16.79 -6.94
N GLY A 271 27.62 16.55 -5.74
CA GLY A 271 28.20 15.61 -4.75
C GLY A 271 27.75 14.15 -4.92
N GLY A 272 27.04 13.84 -6.01
CA GLY A 272 26.38 12.56 -6.23
C GLY A 272 25.23 12.29 -5.26
N PHE A 273 24.75 11.05 -5.24
CA PHE A 273 23.66 10.64 -4.35
C PHE A 273 24.14 9.79 -3.15
N ARG A 274 23.34 9.73 -2.09
CA ARG A 274 23.47 8.78 -0.97
C ARG A 274 22.14 8.10 -0.71
N ASP A 275 22.08 6.81 -0.96
CA ASP A 275 20.89 5.98 -0.70
C ASP A 275 20.98 5.42 0.72
N ILE A 276 20.22 6.04 1.63
CA ILE A 276 20.26 5.81 3.07
C ILE A 276 19.27 4.73 3.45
N GLY A 277 19.77 3.62 4.01
CA GLY A 277 18.97 2.43 4.23
C GLY A 277 18.67 1.69 2.91
N CYS A 278 19.67 1.62 2.01
CA CYS A 278 19.50 1.12 0.64
C CYS A 278 19.06 -0.35 0.54
N GLY A 279 19.03 -1.10 1.65
CA GLY A 279 18.50 -2.46 1.71
C GLY A 279 19.20 -3.38 0.72
N ASN A 280 18.45 -3.93 -0.22
CA ASN A 280 18.97 -4.86 -1.23
C ASN A 280 20.01 -4.23 -2.19
N GLY A 281 20.16 -2.90 -2.19
CA GLY A 281 21.12 -2.17 -3.02
C GLY A 281 20.74 -2.02 -4.50
N LEU A 282 19.55 -2.47 -4.90
CA LEU A 282 19.10 -2.49 -6.30
C LEU A 282 18.96 -1.08 -6.88
N LEU A 283 18.31 -0.15 -6.17
CA LEU A 283 18.19 1.24 -6.62
C LEU A 283 19.58 1.88 -6.83
N THR A 284 20.50 1.67 -5.89
CA THR A 284 21.89 2.10 -6.03
C THR A 284 22.56 1.46 -7.25
N HIS A 285 22.36 0.16 -7.48
CA HIS A 285 22.89 -0.55 -8.65
C HIS A 285 22.37 0.05 -9.96
N ILE A 286 21.06 0.29 -10.09
CA ILE A 286 20.43 0.87 -11.28
C ILE A 286 21.01 2.25 -11.58
N LEU A 287 21.11 3.12 -10.57
CA LEU A 287 21.64 4.48 -10.76
C LEU A 287 23.13 4.46 -11.16
N VAL A 288 23.95 3.67 -10.46
CA VAL A 288 25.39 3.54 -10.75
C VAL A 288 25.63 2.98 -12.15
N SER A 289 24.94 1.89 -12.50
CA SER A 289 25.08 1.26 -13.82
C SER A 289 24.48 2.10 -14.95
N SER A 290 23.59 3.04 -14.66
CA SER A 290 23.14 4.11 -15.56
C SER A 290 24.08 5.33 -15.60
N GLY A 291 25.23 5.26 -14.93
CA GLY A 291 26.31 6.25 -14.99
C GLY A 291 26.22 7.38 -13.97
N TYR A 292 25.41 7.26 -12.91
CA TYR A 292 25.35 8.25 -11.83
C TYR A 292 26.36 7.92 -10.73
N GLU A 293 26.99 8.96 -10.17
CA GLU A 293 27.89 8.81 -9.03
C GLU A 293 27.10 8.85 -7.71
N GLY A 294 27.33 7.85 -6.85
CA GLY A 294 26.72 7.80 -5.53
C GLY A 294 27.14 6.58 -4.72
N LEU A 295 26.57 6.48 -3.51
CA LEU A 295 26.78 5.38 -2.56
C LEU A 295 25.44 4.86 -2.05
N GLY A 296 25.37 3.56 -1.80
CA GLY A 296 24.28 2.92 -1.05
C GLY A 296 24.77 2.50 0.31
N ILE A 297 24.05 2.89 1.37
CA ILE A 297 24.46 2.70 2.76
C ILE A 297 23.37 1.91 3.47
N ASP A 298 23.73 0.79 4.08
CA ASP A 298 22.82 -0.01 4.92
C ASP A 298 23.57 -0.48 6.17
N LEU A 299 22.81 -0.80 7.21
CA LEU A 299 23.38 -1.33 8.45
C LEU A 299 24.07 -2.68 8.25
N ARG A 300 23.68 -3.44 7.21
CA ARG A 300 24.27 -4.75 6.89
C ARG A 300 24.24 -5.02 5.38
N ALA A 301 25.22 -5.77 4.91
CA ALA A 301 25.20 -6.28 3.55
C ALA A 301 24.02 -7.23 3.32
N ARG A 302 23.41 -7.17 2.13
CA ARG A 302 22.31 -8.06 1.72
C ARG A 302 22.78 -9.08 0.70
N LYS A 303 21.97 -10.12 0.46
CA LYS A 303 22.32 -11.22 -0.45
C LYS A 303 22.56 -10.72 -1.87
N SER A 304 21.76 -9.77 -2.33
CA SER A 304 21.93 -9.18 -3.67
C SER A 304 23.24 -8.43 -3.87
N TRP A 305 23.92 -7.98 -2.80
CA TRP A 305 25.14 -7.17 -2.95
C TRP A 305 26.28 -7.93 -3.63
N THR A 306 26.35 -9.25 -3.41
CA THR A 306 27.37 -10.11 -4.05
C THR A 306 27.05 -10.43 -5.50
N SER A 307 25.81 -10.26 -5.95
CA SER A 307 25.43 -10.45 -7.35
C SER A 307 25.70 -9.23 -8.23
N PHE A 308 25.91 -8.06 -7.64
CA PHE A 308 26.25 -6.87 -8.41
C PHE A 308 27.72 -6.86 -8.84
N GLY A 309 27.99 -6.22 -9.98
CA GLY A 309 29.36 -6.08 -10.49
C GLY A 309 30.25 -5.21 -9.58
N PRO A 310 31.58 -5.28 -9.75
CA PRO A 310 32.55 -4.60 -8.88
C PRO A 310 32.37 -3.07 -8.81
N GLU A 311 31.86 -2.47 -9.89
CA GLU A 311 31.51 -1.05 -9.94
C GLU A 311 30.46 -0.66 -8.90
N THR A 312 29.44 -1.51 -8.69
CA THR A 312 28.40 -1.26 -7.69
C THR A 312 28.82 -1.73 -6.32
N SER A 313 29.40 -2.93 -6.19
CA SER A 313 29.77 -3.48 -4.88
C SER A 313 30.75 -2.59 -4.12
N SER A 314 31.66 -1.89 -4.83
CA SER A 314 32.58 -0.92 -4.21
C SER A 314 31.88 0.34 -3.66
N ARG A 315 30.66 0.63 -4.13
CA ARG A 315 29.82 1.78 -3.74
C ARG A 315 28.76 1.45 -2.69
N LEU A 316 28.57 0.16 -2.37
CA LEU A 316 27.71 -0.29 -1.28
C LEU A 316 28.51 -0.35 0.02
N LYS A 317 28.01 0.30 1.07
CA LYS A 317 28.71 0.49 2.35
C LYS A 317 27.89 -0.03 3.51
N VAL A 318 28.51 -0.89 4.32
CA VAL A 318 27.94 -1.34 5.58
C VAL A 318 28.35 -0.35 6.67
N GLU A 319 27.40 0.46 7.11
CA GLU A 319 27.69 1.52 8.08
C GLU A 319 26.50 1.74 9.04
N ALA A 320 26.83 1.87 10.32
CA ALA A 320 25.87 2.28 11.33
C ALA A 320 25.85 3.80 11.42
N LEU A 321 24.71 4.40 11.09
CA LEU A 321 24.55 5.84 11.06
C LEU A 321 24.03 6.34 12.42
N ASP A 322 24.86 7.10 13.13
CA ASP A 322 24.47 7.81 14.35
C ASP A 322 24.20 9.29 14.04
N PHE A 323 22.94 9.68 14.09
CA PHE A 323 22.53 11.07 13.89
C PHE A 323 22.45 11.86 15.20
N THR A 324 22.59 11.20 16.36
CA THR A 324 22.56 11.88 17.66
C THR A 324 23.82 12.68 17.94
N SER A 325 24.89 12.45 17.16
CA SER A 325 26.14 13.23 17.19
C SER A 325 26.04 14.59 16.50
N ILE A 326 24.98 14.84 15.72
CA ILE A 326 24.76 16.11 15.02
C ILE A 326 24.62 17.25 16.06
N LYS A 327 25.39 18.32 15.87
CA LYS A 327 25.36 19.53 16.71
C LYS A 327 25.69 20.78 15.89
N TYR A 328 25.10 21.91 16.23
CA TYR A 328 25.43 23.17 15.54
C TYR A 328 26.70 23.76 16.14
N ASP A 329 27.67 24.10 15.30
CA ASP A 329 28.87 24.83 15.71
C ASP A 329 28.74 26.29 15.27
N ALA A 330 28.41 27.15 16.24
CA ALA A 330 28.24 28.58 16.00
C ALA A 330 29.53 29.28 15.54
N SER A 331 30.70 28.73 15.87
CA SER A 331 31.99 29.30 15.43
C SER A 331 32.25 29.03 13.95
N LEU A 332 31.75 27.91 13.44
CA LEU A 332 31.88 27.49 12.04
C LEU A 332 30.64 27.83 11.19
N GLY A 333 29.54 28.28 11.79
CA GLY A 333 28.28 28.58 11.10
C GLY A 333 27.63 27.38 10.41
N ARG A 334 27.92 26.16 10.91
CA ARG A 334 27.50 24.89 10.30
C ARG A 334 27.29 23.79 11.33
N PHE A 335 26.58 22.74 10.93
CA PHE A 335 26.48 21.52 11.72
C PHE A 335 27.79 20.74 11.70
N THR A 336 28.07 19.98 12.74
CA THR A 336 29.19 19.04 12.88
C THR A 336 28.69 17.71 13.44
N GLY A 337 29.52 16.66 13.40
CA GLY A 337 29.14 15.33 13.88
C GLY A 337 28.20 14.55 12.96
N LEU A 338 28.18 14.91 11.67
CA LEU A 338 27.56 14.11 10.61
C LEU A 338 28.45 12.90 10.27
N PRO A 339 27.87 11.73 9.93
CA PRO A 339 28.65 10.60 9.42
C PRO A 339 29.45 10.97 8.16
N ASP A 340 30.73 10.60 8.13
CA ASP A 340 31.66 10.94 7.04
C ASP A 340 31.15 10.50 5.66
N VAL A 341 30.39 9.40 5.61
CA VAL A 341 29.82 8.85 4.37
C VAL A 341 28.83 9.78 3.68
N LEU A 342 28.26 10.74 4.41
CA LEU A 342 27.36 11.76 3.88
C LEU A 342 28.09 12.92 3.18
N GLY A 343 29.43 12.97 3.29
CA GLY A 343 30.29 14.01 2.73
C GLY A 343 30.86 14.94 3.81
N SER A 344 32.07 15.45 3.59
CA SER A 344 32.68 16.46 4.47
C SER A 344 31.89 17.76 4.41
N ASN A 345 31.69 18.42 5.55
CA ASN A 345 30.97 19.69 5.64
C ASN A 345 31.66 20.88 4.93
N ASP A 346 32.79 20.66 4.25
CA ASP A 346 33.45 21.66 3.41
C ASP A 346 32.72 21.71 2.06
N GLN A 347 31.59 22.43 2.05
CA GLN A 347 30.73 22.60 0.88
C GLN A 347 31.46 23.12 -0.36
N GLU A 348 32.58 23.83 -0.18
CA GLU A 348 33.42 24.33 -1.28
C GLU A 348 34.11 23.20 -2.08
N GLN A 349 34.30 22.01 -1.50
CA GLN A 349 35.09 20.94 -2.13
C GLN A 349 34.27 19.74 -2.61
N THR A 350 33.12 19.43 -1.99
CA THR A 350 32.36 18.21 -2.30
C THR A 350 31.07 18.43 -3.08
N GLY A 351 30.62 19.68 -3.25
CA GLY A 351 29.35 20.01 -3.91
C GLY A 351 28.12 19.48 -3.16
N ARG A 352 26.93 19.91 -3.56
CA ARG A 352 25.68 19.51 -2.91
C ARG A 352 25.35 18.03 -3.23
N VAL A 353 25.19 17.22 -2.18
CA VAL A 353 24.78 15.81 -2.26
C VAL A 353 23.25 15.71 -2.31
N PHE A 354 22.73 14.63 -2.91
CA PHE A 354 21.30 14.29 -2.86
C PHE A 354 21.07 13.03 -2.01
N LEU A 355 20.25 13.12 -0.97
CA LEU A 355 19.91 11.98 -0.10
C LEU A 355 18.65 11.27 -0.61
N ILE A 356 18.69 9.94 -0.66
CA ILE A 356 17.55 9.10 -1.03
C ILE A 356 17.18 8.27 0.19
N GLY A 357 15.92 8.32 0.59
CA GLY A 357 15.33 7.48 1.62
C GLY A 357 14.22 6.62 1.02
N ASN A 358 14.59 5.62 0.20
CA ASN A 358 13.64 4.69 -0.40
C ASN A 358 13.23 3.63 0.64
N HIS A 359 12.03 3.77 1.24
CA HIS A 359 11.55 2.86 2.28
C HIS A 359 12.53 2.71 3.46
N ALA A 360 13.20 3.81 3.83
CA ALA A 360 14.31 3.83 4.78
C ALA A 360 13.94 3.55 6.26
N ASP A 361 12.77 2.96 6.51
CA ASP A 361 12.28 2.53 7.83
C ASP A 361 12.44 3.60 8.93
N GLU A 362 13.27 3.31 9.94
CA GLU A 362 13.50 4.17 11.10
C GLU A 362 14.24 5.46 10.74
N LEU A 363 14.83 5.54 9.54
CA LEU A 363 15.56 6.69 9.03
C LEU A 363 14.66 7.66 8.24
N THR A 364 13.46 7.24 7.82
CA THR A 364 12.49 8.10 7.13
C THR A 364 12.30 9.49 7.79
N PRO A 365 12.06 9.61 9.10
CA PRO A 365 11.91 10.92 9.74
C PRO A 365 13.22 11.70 9.89
N TRP A 366 14.37 11.02 9.81
CA TRP A 366 15.68 11.68 9.89
C TRP A 366 16.09 12.34 8.57
N MET A 367 15.53 11.91 7.43
CA MET A 367 15.86 12.45 6.10
C MET A 367 15.89 13.99 6.04
N PRO A 368 14.83 14.73 6.43
CA PRO A 368 14.88 16.21 6.40
C PRO A 368 15.87 16.81 7.40
N VAL A 369 16.06 16.17 8.57
CA VAL A 369 17.00 16.63 9.62
C VAL A 369 18.43 16.57 9.10
N ILE A 370 18.81 15.41 8.56
CA ILE A 370 20.15 15.16 8.01
C ILE A 370 20.37 16.02 6.76
N ALA A 371 19.37 16.13 5.88
CA ALA A 371 19.48 16.93 4.66
C ALA A 371 19.72 18.41 4.99
N HIS A 372 19.07 18.95 6.01
CA HIS A 372 19.35 20.32 6.47
C HIS A 372 20.76 20.44 7.06
N ALA A 373 21.12 19.53 7.97
CA ALA A 373 22.43 19.56 8.62
C ALA A 373 23.60 19.45 7.61
N ALA A 374 23.46 18.60 6.60
CA ALA A 374 24.46 18.40 5.55
C ALA A 374 24.37 19.44 4.41
N GLY A 375 23.36 20.31 4.40
CA GLY A 375 23.07 21.21 3.28
C GLY A 375 22.71 20.50 1.98
N ALA A 376 22.21 19.27 2.07
CA ALA A 376 21.82 18.40 0.97
C ALA A 376 20.34 18.59 0.58
N ASP A 377 20.00 18.19 -0.63
CA ASP A 377 18.62 17.99 -1.06
C ASP A 377 18.23 16.53 -0.80
N PHE A 378 16.94 16.20 -0.76
CA PHE A 378 16.52 14.81 -0.51
C PHE A 378 15.22 14.39 -1.18
N LEU A 379 15.06 13.07 -1.35
CA LEU A 379 13.80 12.38 -1.59
C LEU A 379 13.56 11.35 -0.49
N SER A 380 12.36 11.27 0.06
CA SER A 380 11.97 10.28 1.08
C SER A 380 10.65 9.61 0.71
N ILE A 381 10.63 8.28 0.68
CA ILE A 381 9.45 7.46 0.34
C ILE A 381 8.99 6.72 1.62
N PRO A 382 8.04 7.29 2.39
CA PRO A 382 7.61 6.73 3.66
C PRO A 382 6.68 5.51 3.53
N CYS A 383 7.17 4.32 3.89
CA CYS A 383 6.34 3.12 4.04
C CYS A 383 6.04 2.73 5.48
N CYS A 384 6.92 2.99 6.44
CA CYS A 384 6.82 2.50 7.82
C CYS A 384 6.53 3.63 8.80
N PHE A 385 5.83 3.32 9.89
CA PHE A 385 5.43 4.29 10.91
C PHE A 385 6.52 4.48 11.97
N TRP A 386 7.44 5.41 11.72
CA TRP A 386 8.55 5.71 12.63
C TRP A 386 8.57 7.18 13.03
N ALA A 387 8.74 7.40 14.32
CA ALA A 387 9.22 8.63 14.90
C ALA A 387 10.76 8.70 14.82
N LEU A 388 11.35 9.83 15.21
CA LEU A 388 12.82 9.97 15.27
C LEU A 388 13.50 8.92 16.16
N ASP A 389 12.84 8.44 17.21
CA ASP A 389 13.44 7.57 18.24
C ASP A 389 12.59 6.32 18.58
N SER A 390 11.43 6.15 17.95
CA SER A 390 10.43 5.13 18.34
C SER A 390 9.41 4.86 17.24
N ARG A 391 8.47 3.92 17.45
CA ARG A 391 7.34 3.74 16.52
C ARG A 391 6.39 4.91 16.62
N PHE A 392 5.91 5.39 15.48
CA PHE A 392 4.94 6.49 15.45
C PHE A 392 3.58 6.03 16.02
N HIS A 393 3.11 6.70 17.09
CA HIS A 393 1.82 6.43 17.74
C HIS A 393 0.92 7.67 17.73
N ALA A 394 -0.12 7.63 16.90
CA ALA A 394 -1.04 8.75 16.68
C ALA A 394 -1.81 9.25 17.94
N GLN A 395 -1.85 8.46 19.02
CA GLN A 395 -2.61 8.73 20.25
C GLN A 395 -1.76 9.24 21.43
N LYS A 396 -0.44 9.01 21.46
CA LYS A 396 0.43 9.42 22.58
C LYS A 396 1.01 10.81 22.32
N ARG A 397 0.20 11.85 22.56
CA ARG A 397 0.53 13.26 22.30
C ARG A 397 1.66 13.85 23.16
N ARG A 398 2.07 13.25 24.28
CA ARG A 398 2.91 13.93 25.27
C ARG A 398 4.42 13.72 25.11
N ASP A 399 4.83 12.66 24.40
CA ASP A 399 6.21 12.20 24.46
C ASP A 399 6.92 12.24 23.09
N MET A 400 6.41 12.97 22.10
CA MET A 400 6.97 13.01 20.74
C MET A 400 7.51 14.41 20.40
N PRO A 401 8.77 14.55 19.94
CA PRO A 401 9.36 15.85 19.67
C PRO A 401 8.91 16.26 18.28
N GLY A 402 7.95 17.17 18.18
CA GLY A 402 7.51 17.68 16.90
C GLY A 402 6.11 18.31 16.89
N PRO A 403 5.69 18.83 15.73
CA PRO A 403 4.42 19.52 15.55
C PRO A 403 3.21 18.61 15.87
N ASP A 404 2.22 19.14 16.59
CA ASP A 404 1.06 18.36 17.09
C ASP A 404 0.31 17.64 15.97
N CYS A 405 0.53 16.32 15.82
CA CYS A 405 -0.04 15.48 14.77
C CYS A 405 -1.56 15.29 14.86
N SER A 406 -2.17 15.80 15.92
CA SER A 406 -3.61 15.76 16.13
C SER A 406 -4.32 17.06 15.74
N ALA A 407 -3.56 18.14 15.54
CA ALA A 407 -4.07 19.39 15.06
C ALA A 407 -4.51 19.19 13.61
N GLN A 408 -5.79 19.46 13.36
CA GLN A 408 -6.30 19.65 12.01
C GLN A 408 -5.40 20.67 11.26
N PRO A 409 -5.28 20.58 9.93
CA PRO A 409 -4.56 21.57 9.15
C PRO A 409 -4.94 22.99 9.61
N SER A 410 -3.95 23.81 9.96
CA SER A 410 -4.26 25.14 10.51
C SER A 410 -4.79 26.06 9.41
N PRO A 411 -5.94 26.73 9.61
CA PRO A 411 -6.40 27.75 8.66
C PRO A 411 -5.43 28.93 8.50
N SER A 412 -4.57 29.17 9.51
CA SER A 412 -3.57 30.26 9.47
C SER A 412 -2.34 29.93 8.65
N GLU A 413 -2.14 28.67 8.26
CA GLU A 413 -0.96 28.18 7.53
C GLU A 413 -1.42 27.68 6.14
N PRO A 414 -1.43 28.55 5.11
CA PRO A 414 -1.98 28.21 3.80
C PRO A 414 -1.34 26.98 3.16
N TRP A 415 -0.06 26.72 3.45
CA TRP A 415 0.66 25.57 2.93
C TRP A 415 0.15 24.24 3.52
N GLU A 416 -0.30 24.21 4.79
CA GLU A 416 -0.87 23.00 5.39
C GLU A 416 -2.22 22.66 4.78
N LEU A 417 -3.04 23.67 4.48
CA LEU A 417 -4.30 23.49 3.78
C LEU A 417 -4.10 22.98 2.35
N ALA A 418 -3.19 23.60 1.60
CA ALA A 418 -2.85 23.17 0.24
C ALA A 418 -2.29 21.74 0.23
N LEU A 419 -1.44 21.39 1.20
CA LEU A 419 -0.94 20.04 1.36
C LEU A 419 -2.06 19.05 1.71
N ALA A 420 -2.97 19.41 2.62
CA ALA A 420 -4.10 18.56 2.99
C ALA A 420 -5.03 18.30 1.80
N ASP A 421 -5.19 19.28 0.91
CA ASP A 421 -5.93 19.12 -0.35
C ASP A 421 -5.21 18.14 -1.29
N ARG A 422 -3.89 18.27 -1.47
CA ARG A 422 -3.08 17.32 -2.26
C ARG A 422 -3.09 15.90 -1.69
N LEU A 423 -3.01 15.77 -0.36
CA LEU A 423 -3.03 14.48 0.35
C LEU A 423 -4.45 13.98 0.66
N HIS A 424 -5.49 14.59 0.08
CA HIS A 424 -6.89 14.28 0.42
C HIS A 424 -7.25 12.80 0.24
N SER A 425 -6.68 12.12 -0.77
CA SER A 425 -6.79 10.65 -0.94
C SER A 425 -6.30 9.85 0.26
N VAL A 426 -5.19 10.27 0.86
CA VAL A 426 -4.51 9.58 1.95
C VAL A 426 -5.12 9.95 3.30
N LEU A 427 -5.62 11.18 3.42
CA LEU A 427 -6.29 11.68 4.62
C LEU A 427 -7.68 11.07 4.81
N GLY A 428 -8.28 10.43 3.81
CA GLY A 428 -9.49 9.62 3.98
C GLY A 428 -10.79 10.42 4.15
N GLY A 429 -10.78 11.72 3.85
CA GLY A 429 -11.97 12.56 3.80
C GLY A 429 -12.79 12.29 2.53
N THR A 430 -14.10 12.13 2.66
CA THR A 430 -15.01 12.45 1.56
C THR A 430 -15.09 13.97 1.49
N ALA A 431 -14.89 14.51 0.29
CA ALA A 431 -15.11 15.92 0.01
C ALA A 431 -16.61 16.21 0.16
N ASP A 432 -17.05 16.53 1.37
CA ASP A 432 -18.11 17.52 1.50
C ASP A 432 -17.41 18.87 1.30
N ALA A 433 -18.03 19.76 0.52
CA ALA A 433 -17.54 21.11 0.18
C ALA A 433 -17.46 22.07 1.39
N ASN A 434 -17.20 21.53 2.58
CA ASN A 434 -17.33 22.12 3.89
C ASN A 434 -16.13 21.77 4.78
N TRP A 435 -14.96 21.50 4.19
CA TRP A 435 -13.70 21.42 4.93
C TRP A 435 -13.38 22.80 5.52
N GLY A 436 -13.86 23.03 6.75
CA GLY A 436 -13.82 24.34 7.42
C GLY A 436 -15.10 24.69 8.18
N THR A 437 -16.23 24.02 7.91
CA THR A 437 -17.43 24.11 8.76
C THR A 437 -17.54 22.88 9.66
N LYS A 438 -18.10 23.06 10.87
CA LYS A 438 -18.07 22.13 12.02
C LYS A 438 -18.73 20.74 11.83
N LYS A 439 -18.82 20.19 10.61
CA LYS A 439 -19.54 18.95 10.29
C LYS A 439 -18.79 17.91 9.44
N SER A 440 -17.46 17.95 9.32
CA SER A 440 -16.70 16.78 8.82
C SER A 440 -16.45 15.79 9.99
N THR A 441 -17.16 14.67 10.02
CA THR A 441 -17.17 13.70 11.14
C THR A 441 -16.17 12.55 11.00
N LYS A 442 -15.32 12.51 9.95
CA LYS A 442 -14.35 11.42 9.76
C LYS A 442 -12.91 11.89 10.00
N GLN A 443 -12.27 11.30 11.01
CA GLN A 443 -10.87 11.53 11.37
C GLN A 443 -9.93 11.05 10.26
N PRO A 444 -8.77 11.72 10.06
CA PRO A 444 -7.81 11.30 9.06
C PRO A 444 -7.24 9.91 9.33
N SER A 445 -6.94 9.16 8.26
CA SER A 445 -6.34 7.82 8.36
C SER A 445 -5.02 7.86 9.13
N GLN A 446 -4.61 6.75 9.77
CA GLN A 446 -3.33 6.67 10.49
C GLN A 446 -2.15 7.06 9.58
N TYR A 447 -2.19 6.65 8.30
CA TYR A 447 -1.19 7.00 7.30
C TYR A 447 -1.25 8.48 6.91
N GLY A 448 -2.44 9.05 6.73
CA GLY A 448 -2.60 10.49 6.49
C GLY A 448 -2.05 11.35 7.64
N ARG A 449 -2.28 10.95 8.89
CA ARG A 449 -1.71 11.63 10.08
C ARG A 449 -0.19 11.55 10.11
N TYR A 450 0.37 10.42 9.72
CA TYR A 450 1.81 10.22 9.63
C TYR A 450 2.44 11.10 8.53
N MET A 451 1.81 11.16 7.35
CA MET A 451 2.25 12.03 6.25
C MET A 451 2.23 13.51 6.64
N LEU A 452 1.17 13.99 7.31
CA LEU A 452 1.11 15.36 7.82
C LEU A 452 2.21 15.65 8.85
N TRP A 453 2.52 14.69 9.72
CA TRP A 453 3.61 14.86 10.68
C TRP A 453 4.98 14.97 9.97
N LEU A 454 5.26 14.09 9.00
CA LEU A 454 6.49 14.15 8.20
C LEU A 454 6.61 15.47 7.43
N ALA A 455 5.52 15.96 6.85
CA ALA A 455 5.47 17.24 6.17
C ALA A 455 5.85 18.42 7.07
N ARG A 456 5.30 18.45 8.30
CA ARG A 456 5.62 19.50 9.26
C ARG A 456 7.06 19.38 9.76
N LEU A 457 7.58 18.16 9.91
CA LEU A 457 8.99 17.93 10.23
C LEU A 457 9.90 18.47 9.12
N GLN A 458 9.58 18.18 7.85
CA GLN A 458 10.29 18.72 6.69
C GLN A 458 10.26 20.25 6.64
N ARG A 459 9.09 20.85 6.87
CA ARG A 459 8.92 22.31 6.96
C ARG A 459 9.75 22.90 8.09
N GLY A 460 9.74 22.26 9.26
CA GLY A 460 10.55 22.65 10.42
C GLY A 460 12.05 22.59 10.16
N CYS A 461 12.50 21.67 9.31
CA CYS A 461 13.87 21.58 8.82
C CYS A 461 14.18 22.54 7.66
N GLY A 462 13.31 23.53 7.41
CA GLY A 462 13.57 24.62 6.46
C GLY A 462 13.39 24.26 4.99
N PHE A 463 12.63 23.20 4.67
CA PHE A 463 12.31 22.81 3.30
C PHE A 463 10.88 23.17 2.91
N VAL A 464 10.70 23.56 1.64
CA VAL A 464 9.37 23.58 1.02
C VAL A 464 8.85 22.14 1.00
N VAL A 465 7.56 21.95 1.26
CA VAL A 465 6.96 20.61 1.34
C VAL A 465 6.39 20.24 -0.03
N ASP A 466 7.21 19.56 -0.82
CA ASP A 466 6.79 19.01 -2.10
C ASP A 466 6.48 17.52 -1.95
N VAL A 467 5.33 17.09 -2.47
CA VAL A 467 4.87 15.70 -2.44
C VAL A 467 4.45 15.21 -3.81
N GLU A 468 4.79 13.98 -4.15
CA GLU A 468 4.46 13.33 -5.42
C GLU A 468 3.88 11.94 -5.20
N ALA A 469 2.85 11.60 -5.95
CA ALA A 469 2.32 10.25 -6.01
C ALA A 469 3.03 9.48 -7.14
N LEU A 470 4.09 8.76 -6.78
CA LEU A 470 4.94 8.05 -7.72
C LEU A 470 4.16 6.99 -8.52
N ARG A 471 4.49 6.88 -9.82
CA ARG A 471 3.93 5.87 -10.73
C ARG A 471 4.62 4.51 -10.58
N ILE A 472 4.62 3.98 -9.36
CA ILE A 472 5.26 2.70 -9.00
C ILE A 472 4.22 1.72 -8.43
N PRO A 473 4.42 0.40 -8.56
CA PRO A 473 3.49 -0.63 -8.10
C PRO A 473 3.53 -0.84 -6.57
N SER A 474 3.36 0.24 -5.79
CA SER A 474 3.37 0.23 -4.33
C SER A 474 2.07 0.76 -3.72
N THR A 475 1.68 0.21 -2.57
CA THR A 475 0.49 0.66 -1.81
C THR A 475 0.73 1.96 -1.05
N ARG A 476 1.99 2.35 -0.86
CA ARG A 476 2.45 3.58 -0.21
C ARG A 476 3.44 4.28 -1.14
N ASN A 477 2.93 4.73 -2.28
CA ASN A 477 3.67 5.32 -3.40
C ASN A 477 3.87 6.85 -3.29
N TRP A 478 3.76 7.42 -2.10
CA TRP A 478 3.96 8.86 -1.92
C TRP A 478 5.42 9.15 -1.60
N ALA A 479 5.97 10.20 -2.20
CA ALA A 479 7.31 10.68 -1.93
C ALA A 479 7.28 12.14 -1.46
N PHE A 480 8.18 12.47 -0.54
CA PHE A 480 8.52 13.82 -0.11
C PHE A 480 9.82 14.24 -0.78
N ALA A 481 9.84 15.40 -1.43
CA ALA A 481 11.05 15.99 -1.97
C ALA A 481 11.38 17.28 -1.21
N GLY A 482 12.64 17.45 -0.84
CA GLY A 482 13.17 18.68 -0.26
C GLY A 482 14.30 19.22 -1.12
N THR A 483 13.95 19.93 -2.19
CA THR A 483 14.91 20.56 -3.14
C THR A 483 14.94 22.09 -3.01
N SER A 484 13.96 22.67 -2.32
CA SER A 484 13.80 24.12 -2.13
C SER A 484 13.77 24.49 -0.64
N ARG A 485 14.39 25.63 -0.30
CA ARG A 485 14.46 26.14 1.08
C ARG A 485 13.34 27.13 1.38
N THR A 486 12.90 27.19 2.65
CA THR A 486 11.87 28.13 3.10
C THR A 486 12.41 29.47 3.55
N TRP A 487 13.69 29.51 3.94
CA TRP A 487 14.37 30.71 4.41
C TRP A 487 15.04 31.43 3.25
N LYS A 488 15.06 32.77 3.32
CA LYS A 488 15.71 33.65 2.34
C LYS A 488 16.80 34.51 2.96
N SER A 489 16.82 34.62 4.29
CA SER A 489 17.82 35.36 5.05
C SER A 489 18.58 34.45 6.02
N GLU A 490 19.80 34.85 6.39
CA GLU A 490 20.59 34.16 7.41
C GLU A 490 19.87 34.12 8.77
N SER A 491 19.09 35.15 9.10
CA SER A 491 18.31 35.19 10.34
C SER A 491 17.23 34.11 10.40
N GLU A 492 16.59 33.80 9.26
CA GLU A 492 15.62 32.72 9.16
C GLU A 492 16.31 31.36 9.15
N ARG A 493 17.45 31.23 8.46
CA ARG A 493 18.29 30.03 8.50
C ARG A 493 18.70 29.70 9.93
N ALA A 494 19.15 30.68 10.72
CA ALA A 494 19.54 30.48 12.11
C ALA A 494 18.40 29.95 13.00
N ARG A 495 17.15 30.37 12.75
CA ARG A 495 15.97 29.82 13.45
C ARG A 495 15.72 28.37 13.10
N VAL A 496 15.93 27.99 11.83
CA VAL A 496 15.83 26.59 11.38
C VAL A 496 16.98 25.77 11.98
N ASP A 497 18.20 26.30 12.00
CA ASP A 497 19.36 25.64 12.60
C ASP A 497 19.09 25.33 14.09
N GLN A 498 18.57 26.32 14.84
CA GLN A 498 18.18 26.15 16.24
C GLN A 498 17.08 25.08 16.41
N HIS A 499 16.11 25.04 15.50
CA HIS A 499 15.05 24.02 15.54
C HIS A 499 15.60 22.61 15.31
N VAL A 500 16.45 22.44 14.29
CA VAL A 500 17.09 21.16 13.95
C VAL A 500 17.96 20.67 15.10
N GLU A 501 18.79 21.54 15.68
CA GLU A 501 19.59 21.21 16.87
C GLU A 501 18.72 20.81 18.07
N GLY A 502 17.60 21.51 18.27
CA GLY A 502 16.63 21.20 19.31
C GLY A 502 15.99 19.81 19.14
N LEU A 503 15.67 19.39 17.91
CA LEU A 503 15.16 18.06 17.61
C LEU A 503 16.17 16.97 17.96
N VAL A 504 17.42 17.12 17.51
CA VAL A 504 18.49 16.15 17.79
C VAL A 504 18.76 16.06 19.30
N SER A 505 18.78 17.20 20.00
CA SER A 505 18.99 17.25 21.45
C SER A 505 17.89 16.53 22.22
N GLN A 506 16.63 16.72 21.86
CA GLN A 506 15.50 16.03 22.50
C GLN A 506 15.55 14.51 22.30
N VAL A 507 15.97 14.04 21.12
CA VAL A 507 16.16 12.60 20.87
C VAL A 507 17.30 12.06 21.74
N ARG A 508 18.42 12.80 21.84
CA ARG A 508 19.57 12.43 22.66
C ARG A 508 19.19 12.32 24.14
N GLU A 509 18.43 13.29 24.67
CA GLU A 509 17.99 13.31 26.06
C GLU A 509 17.11 12.11 26.43
N ARG A 510 16.25 11.67 25.52
CA ARG A 510 15.38 10.50 25.74
C ARG A 510 16.14 9.18 25.72
N GLY A 511 17.27 9.12 25.03
CA GLY A 511 18.12 7.92 24.93
C GLY A 511 17.42 6.69 24.34
N MET A 512 16.28 6.88 23.65
CA MET A 512 15.51 5.78 23.04
C MET A 512 16.07 5.40 21.67
N PHE A 513 16.63 6.36 20.94
CA PHE A 513 17.36 6.08 19.71
C PHE A 513 18.65 5.35 20.04
N LYS A 514 18.79 4.13 19.53
CA LYS A 514 20.01 3.33 19.67
C LYS A 514 20.54 3.05 18.29
N THR A 515 21.69 3.63 17.97
CA THR A 515 22.44 3.27 16.77
C THR A 515 22.69 1.76 16.80
N ARG A 516 22.14 1.06 15.81
CA ARG A 516 22.30 -0.38 15.74
C ARG A 516 23.75 -0.69 15.38
N VAL A 517 24.31 -1.73 15.98
CA VAL A 517 25.66 -2.20 15.64
C VAL A 517 25.57 -3.02 14.35
N PRO A 518 26.49 -2.89 13.38
CA PRO A 518 26.50 -3.73 12.19
C PRO A 518 26.54 -5.21 12.61
N GLU A 519 25.49 -5.96 12.26
CA GLU A 519 25.44 -7.39 12.57
C GLU A 519 26.45 -8.12 11.68
N GLY A 520 27.56 -8.59 12.26
CA GLY A 520 28.53 -9.45 11.59
C GLY A 520 27.92 -10.81 11.25
N LYS A 521 27.30 -10.92 10.08
CA LYS A 521 27.02 -12.19 9.38
C LYS A 521 27.39 -12.02 7.91
N GLU A 522 28.69 -11.94 7.62
CA GLU A 522 29.19 -12.12 6.25
C GLU A 522 28.95 -13.57 5.78
N GLY A 523 28.73 -13.70 4.47
CA GLY A 523 28.28 -14.90 3.78
C GLY A 523 29.10 -16.16 4.08
N GLY A 524 28.39 -17.23 4.41
CA GLY A 524 28.97 -18.57 4.47
C GLY A 524 29.33 -19.05 3.07
N PHE A 525 30.62 -19.06 2.75
CA PHE A 525 31.19 -19.99 1.77
C PHE A 525 30.78 -21.41 2.15
N ILE A 526 30.03 -22.08 1.27
CA ILE A 526 29.63 -23.48 1.44
C ILE A 526 30.86 -24.33 1.10
N THR A 527 31.63 -24.72 2.11
CA THR A 527 32.52 -25.89 1.98
C THR A 527 31.70 -27.16 2.22
N LEU A 528 31.94 -28.17 1.40
CA LEU A 528 31.22 -29.47 1.37
C LEU A 528 31.22 -30.27 2.69
N SER A 529 31.84 -29.76 3.76
CA SER A 529 31.85 -30.38 5.09
C SER A 529 30.54 -30.19 5.87
N TYR A 530 29.68 -29.25 5.49
CA TYR A 530 28.47 -28.92 6.27
C TYR A 530 27.24 -29.80 5.98
N LEU A 531 27.31 -30.72 5.01
CA LEU A 531 26.16 -31.55 4.63
C LEU A 531 25.83 -32.68 5.64
N MET A 532 26.53 -32.77 6.77
CA MET A 532 26.47 -33.94 7.66
C MET A 532 26.22 -33.63 9.16
N ALA A 533 25.91 -32.38 9.55
CA ALA A 533 25.67 -32.07 10.97
C ALA A 533 24.31 -31.37 11.21
N ALA A 534 23.41 -32.06 11.93
CA ALA A 534 22.17 -31.49 12.45
C ALA A 534 22.43 -30.30 13.40
N PRO A 535 21.59 -29.26 13.42
CA PRO A 535 21.85 -28.06 14.21
C PRO A 535 21.45 -28.26 15.68
N THR A 536 22.45 -28.36 16.56
CA THR A 536 22.27 -28.17 18.01
C THR A 536 22.85 -26.82 18.43
N GLY A 537 22.15 -25.73 18.11
CA GLY A 537 22.47 -24.39 18.62
C GLY A 537 21.81 -24.15 19.98
N ARG A 538 22.56 -23.64 20.97
CA ARG A 538 21.99 -23.28 22.28
C ARG A 538 21.01 -22.10 22.14
N PRO A 539 19.81 -22.16 22.72
CA PRO A 539 18.82 -21.08 22.62
C PRO A 539 19.29 -19.81 23.35
N THR A 540 19.00 -18.65 22.76
CA THR A 540 19.36 -17.35 23.37
C THR A 540 18.44 -17.04 24.56
N GLY A 541 18.93 -16.28 25.54
CA GLY A 541 18.11 -15.85 26.68
C GLY A 541 16.89 -14.99 26.30
N MET A 542 16.88 -14.40 25.10
CA MET A 542 15.72 -13.65 24.57
C MET A 542 14.63 -14.57 24.02
N THR A 543 15.00 -15.68 23.38
CA THR A 543 14.06 -16.68 22.88
C THR A 543 13.27 -17.32 24.02
N LEU A 544 13.94 -17.72 25.11
CA LEU A 544 13.27 -18.28 26.28
C LEU A 544 12.28 -17.29 26.93
N LYS A 545 12.68 -16.01 27.06
CA LYS A 545 11.78 -14.95 27.56
C LYS A 545 10.56 -14.76 26.66
N ARG A 546 10.73 -14.87 25.34
CA ARG A 546 9.61 -14.81 24.40
C ARG A 546 8.68 -16.01 24.58
N ILE A 547 9.20 -17.23 24.66
CA ILE A 547 8.37 -18.44 24.83
C ILE A 547 7.57 -18.38 26.15
N GLN A 548 8.20 -17.92 27.24
CA GLN A 548 7.50 -17.69 28.52
C GLN A 548 6.38 -16.65 28.40
N ARG A 549 6.59 -15.61 27.58
CA ARG A 549 5.54 -14.63 27.29
C ARG A 549 4.40 -15.22 26.48
N GLU A 550 4.68 -16.05 25.47
CA GLU A 550 3.62 -16.77 24.72
C GLU A 550 2.75 -17.59 25.70
N MET A 551 3.36 -18.32 26.63
CA MET A 551 2.63 -19.10 27.64
C MET A 551 1.75 -18.23 28.54
N LYS A 552 2.24 -17.05 28.95
CA LYS A 552 1.48 -16.12 29.79
C LYS A 552 0.36 -15.44 29.00
N ASP A 553 0.62 -15.05 27.75
CA ASP A 553 -0.36 -14.39 26.90
C ASP A 553 -1.51 -15.38 26.60
N LEU A 554 -1.21 -16.66 26.34
CA LEU A 554 -2.22 -17.73 26.16
C LEU A 554 -3.16 -17.93 27.35
N GLN A 555 -2.74 -17.62 28.58
CA GLN A 555 -3.62 -17.70 29.76
C GLN A 555 -4.67 -16.58 29.79
N ASN A 556 -4.44 -15.48 29.06
CA ASN A 556 -5.31 -14.31 29.03
C ASN A 556 -6.15 -14.21 27.74
N GLU A 557 -5.90 -15.09 26.76
CA GLU A 557 -6.62 -15.12 25.48
C GLU A 557 -7.86 -16.03 25.58
N ASP A 558 -8.94 -15.67 24.89
CA ASP A 558 -10.10 -16.54 24.71
C ASP A 558 -9.79 -17.58 23.63
N MET A 559 -9.37 -18.77 24.07
CA MET A 559 -8.99 -19.86 23.17
C MET A 559 -10.19 -20.56 22.52
N GLY A 560 -11.43 -20.24 22.91
CA GLY A 560 -12.62 -20.95 22.45
C GLY A 560 -12.49 -22.46 22.65
N GLY A 561 -12.62 -23.24 21.56
CA GLY A 561 -12.39 -24.69 21.56
C GLY A 561 -10.97 -25.13 21.18
N MET A 562 -10.03 -24.21 20.94
CA MET A 562 -8.65 -24.53 20.60
C MET A 562 -7.83 -24.81 21.85
N THR A 563 -6.84 -25.71 21.74
CA THR A 563 -5.82 -25.88 22.77
C THR A 563 -4.43 -25.66 22.18
N LEU A 564 -3.52 -25.15 23.00
CA LEU A 564 -2.13 -24.92 22.61
C LEU A 564 -1.24 -25.07 23.83
N THR A 565 -0.40 -26.11 23.85
CA THR A 565 0.39 -26.49 25.02
C THR A 565 1.81 -26.86 24.63
N PRO A 566 2.84 -26.43 25.39
CA PRO A 566 4.20 -26.92 25.19
C PRO A 566 4.30 -28.39 25.61
N SER A 567 5.25 -29.11 25.04
CA SER A 567 5.62 -30.48 25.42
C SER A 567 6.25 -30.50 26.81
N ASP A 568 6.00 -31.57 27.57
CA ASP A 568 6.56 -31.79 28.92
C ASP A 568 8.11 -31.83 28.92
N HIS A 569 8.72 -32.14 27.77
CA HIS A 569 10.16 -32.34 27.64
C HIS A 569 10.88 -31.18 26.93
N SER A 570 10.16 -30.27 26.27
CA SER A 570 10.76 -29.17 25.49
C SER A 570 9.83 -27.98 25.33
N LEU A 571 10.30 -26.80 25.72
CA LEU A 571 9.61 -25.52 25.49
C LEU A 571 9.61 -25.08 24.01
N PHE A 572 10.36 -25.79 23.15
CA PHE A 572 10.43 -25.52 21.71
C PHE A 572 9.49 -26.41 20.89
N GLU A 573 8.86 -27.39 21.53
CA GLU A 573 7.90 -28.29 20.90
C GLU A 573 6.54 -28.06 21.54
N TRP A 574 5.54 -27.84 20.70
CA TRP A 574 4.19 -27.50 21.14
C TRP A 574 3.19 -28.36 20.38
N THR A 575 2.12 -28.72 21.07
CA THR A 575 0.97 -29.42 20.51
C THR A 575 -0.24 -28.50 20.59
N GLY A 576 -0.93 -28.34 19.46
CA GLY A 576 -2.20 -27.64 19.39
C GLY A 576 -3.32 -28.55 18.93
N ILE A 577 -4.53 -28.30 19.43
CA ILE A 577 -5.76 -28.93 18.94
C ILE A 577 -6.64 -27.83 18.37
N LEU A 578 -7.06 -28.01 17.12
CA LEU A 578 -7.92 -27.08 16.40
C LEU A 578 -9.27 -27.77 16.12
N PRO A 579 -10.39 -27.30 16.68
CA PRO A 579 -11.70 -27.79 16.27
C PRO A 579 -12.00 -27.34 14.84
N GLY A 580 -12.67 -28.19 14.08
CA GLY A 580 -13.16 -27.87 12.76
C GLY A 580 -14.13 -26.70 12.80
N PRO A 581 -13.92 -25.61 12.02
CA PRO A 581 -14.76 -24.42 12.08
C PRO A 581 -16.24 -24.73 11.81
N GLU A 582 -17.14 -24.13 12.59
CA GLU A 582 -18.59 -24.25 12.40
C GLU A 582 -19.01 -23.74 11.02
N GLY A 583 -19.93 -24.44 10.35
CA GLY A 583 -20.37 -24.12 8.99
C GLY A 583 -19.41 -24.57 7.88
N SER A 584 -18.20 -25.02 8.21
CA SER A 584 -17.24 -25.54 7.24
C SER A 584 -17.47 -27.02 6.93
N VAL A 585 -16.80 -27.54 5.88
CA VAL A 585 -16.78 -28.99 5.59
C VAL A 585 -16.01 -29.80 6.63
N TYR A 586 -15.30 -29.12 7.55
CA TYR A 586 -14.50 -29.70 8.61
C TYR A 586 -15.21 -29.70 9.97
N GLU A 587 -16.41 -29.10 10.06
CA GLU A 587 -17.21 -29.01 11.28
C GLU A 587 -17.35 -30.38 11.98
N GLY A 588 -17.22 -30.37 13.32
CA GLY A 588 -17.27 -31.57 14.16
C GLY A 588 -15.99 -32.41 14.16
N GLY A 589 -14.97 -32.03 13.37
CA GLY A 589 -13.64 -32.63 13.41
C GLY A 589 -12.71 -32.01 14.46
N GLU A 590 -11.69 -32.76 14.87
CA GLU A 590 -10.62 -32.33 15.75
C GLU A 590 -9.25 -32.55 15.07
N PHE A 591 -8.48 -31.47 14.89
CA PHE A 591 -7.24 -31.47 14.13
C PHE A 591 -6.03 -31.22 15.03
N HIS A 592 -5.14 -32.19 15.13
CA HIS A 592 -3.93 -32.11 15.95
C HIS A 592 -2.79 -31.50 15.14
N VAL A 593 -2.16 -30.47 15.70
CA VAL A 593 -1.08 -29.70 15.08
C VAL A 593 0.16 -29.81 15.94
N GLU A 594 1.27 -30.22 15.35
CA GLU A 594 2.60 -30.10 15.95
C GLU A 594 3.26 -28.79 15.52
N ILE A 595 3.89 -28.14 16.47
CA ILE A 595 4.55 -26.85 16.29
C ILE A 595 5.98 -26.96 16.84
N THR A 596 6.96 -26.68 16.00
CA THR A 596 8.37 -26.64 16.40
C THR A 596 8.91 -25.22 16.27
N LEU A 597 9.34 -24.65 17.39
CA LEU A 597 9.96 -23.34 17.45
C LEU A 597 11.45 -23.44 17.10
N PRO A 598 11.98 -22.58 16.21
CA PRO A 598 13.42 -22.51 15.98
C PRO A 598 14.17 -21.94 17.19
N SER A 599 15.47 -22.22 17.29
CA SER A 599 16.33 -21.76 18.40
C SER A 599 16.45 -20.24 18.51
N ASP A 600 16.10 -19.51 17.45
CA ASP A 600 16.05 -18.05 17.36
C ASP A 600 14.62 -17.50 17.20
N TYR A 601 13.60 -18.27 17.59
CA TYR A 601 12.25 -17.77 17.74
C TYR A 601 12.25 -16.52 18.64
N PRO A 602 11.53 -15.42 18.28
CA PRO A 602 10.50 -15.29 17.23
C PRO A 602 11.00 -14.75 15.88
N PHE A 603 12.31 -14.70 15.62
CA PHE A 603 12.83 -14.09 14.39
C PHE A 603 12.57 -14.95 13.15
N HIS A 604 12.63 -16.28 13.29
CA HIS A 604 12.11 -17.22 12.31
C HIS A 604 10.75 -17.78 12.74
N SER A 605 9.94 -18.09 11.73
CA SER A 605 8.60 -18.64 11.93
C SER A 605 8.65 -20.02 12.59
N PRO A 606 7.61 -20.38 13.34
CA PRO A 606 7.44 -21.74 13.82
C PRO A 606 7.16 -22.67 12.63
N ARG A 607 7.64 -23.91 12.71
CA ARG A 607 7.27 -24.96 11.75
C ARG A 607 6.02 -25.66 12.23
N LEU A 608 4.98 -25.67 11.41
CA LEU A 608 3.71 -26.35 11.70
C LEU A 608 3.58 -27.62 10.87
N ARG A 609 3.03 -28.67 11.49
CA ARG A 609 2.66 -29.91 10.82
C ARG A 609 1.32 -30.42 11.36
N LEU A 610 0.38 -30.66 10.46
CA LEU A 610 -0.89 -31.29 10.80
C LEU A 610 -0.70 -32.80 10.94
N LYS A 611 -1.04 -33.36 12.11
CA LYS A 611 -1.00 -34.83 12.35
C LYS A 611 -2.26 -35.52 11.87
N THR A 612 -3.39 -34.89 12.13
CA THR A 612 -4.68 -35.40 11.66
C THR A 612 -4.72 -35.30 10.13
N LYS A 613 -5.01 -36.41 9.46
CA LYS A 613 -5.18 -36.41 8.00
C LYS A 613 -6.37 -35.53 7.61
N ILE A 614 -6.21 -34.71 6.59
CA ILE A 614 -7.23 -33.78 6.10
C ILE A 614 -7.24 -33.76 4.57
N TYR A 615 -8.43 -33.60 3.98
CA TYR A 615 -8.58 -33.37 2.56
C TYR A 615 -8.66 -31.86 2.29
N HIS A 616 -7.53 -31.21 2.02
CA HIS A 616 -7.43 -29.76 1.90
C HIS A 616 -6.38 -29.34 0.85
N MET A 617 -6.67 -28.35 0.00
CA MET A 617 -5.77 -27.98 -1.12
C MET A 617 -4.46 -27.30 -0.69
N ASN A 618 -4.44 -26.62 0.46
CA ASN A 618 -3.25 -25.98 1.02
C ASN A 618 -2.53 -26.84 2.11
N ILE A 619 -2.90 -28.11 2.28
CA ILE A 619 -2.25 -29.03 3.24
C ILE A 619 -1.95 -30.35 2.52
N ASN A 620 -0.69 -30.79 2.53
CA ASN A 620 -0.30 -32.03 1.83
C ASN A 620 -0.46 -33.30 2.70
N ASP A 621 -0.28 -34.47 2.10
CA ASP A 621 -0.44 -35.77 2.78
C ASP A 621 0.53 -36.01 3.95
N GLN A 622 1.63 -35.26 4.01
CA GLN A 622 2.61 -35.31 5.10
C GLN A 622 2.29 -34.30 6.22
N GLY A 623 1.17 -33.58 6.10
CA GLY A 623 0.73 -32.58 7.06
C GLY A 623 1.41 -31.21 6.91
N GLY A 624 2.17 -30.99 5.84
CA GLY A 624 2.78 -29.69 5.55
C GLY A 624 1.72 -28.67 5.14
N ILE A 625 1.78 -27.47 5.73
CA ILE A 625 0.78 -26.41 5.58
C ILE A 625 1.37 -25.26 4.75
N CYS A 626 0.65 -24.81 3.71
CA CYS A 626 0.95 -23.56 3.02
C CYS A 626 0.12 -22.43 3.61
N LEU A 627 0.75 -21.64 4.48
CA LEU A 627 0.18 -20.45 5.08
C LEU A 627 1.22 -19.32 4.96
N ASP A 628 0.80 -18.17 4.43
CA ASP A 628 1.66 -17.04 4.10
C ASP A 628 2.40 -16.46 5.32
N ILE A 629 1.73 -16.41 6.48
CA ILE A 629 2.31 -15.95 7.74
C ILE A 629 3.39 -16.89 8.28
N LEU A 630 3.52 -18.13 7.78
CA LEU A 630 4.62 -19.04 8.13
C LEU A 630 5.82 -18.92 7.17
N LYS A 631 5.66 -18.16 6.08
CA LYS A 631 6.67 -17.92 5.04
C LYS A 631 7.02 -16.43 4.99
N ASN A 632 6.54 -15.72 3.97
CA ASN A 632 6.97 -14.37 3.63
C ASN A 632 6.26 -13.28 4.44
N ALA A 633 5.13 -13.60 5.08
CA ALA A 633 4.37 -12.69 5.93
C ALA A 633 4.62 -12.92 7.43
N TRP A 634 5.60 -13.76 7.81
CA TRP A 634 5.97 -13.93 9.21
C TRP A 634 6.51 -12.61 9.77
N SER A 635 5.99 -12.22 10.93
CA SER A 635 6.52 -11.14 11.72
C SER A 635 6.81 -11.65 13.12
N PRO A 636 7.93 -11.28 13.75
CA PRO A 636 8.19 -11.59 15.15
C PRO A 636 7.11 -11.08 16.10
N ALA A 637 6.23 -10.16 15.67
CA ALA A 637 5.08 -9.69 16.46
C ALA A 637 3.87 -10.65 16.44
N LEU A 638 3.86 -11.68 15.59
CA LEU A 638 2.82 -12.71 15.58
C LEU A 638 3.04 -13.68 16.74
N SER A 639 1.96 -14.02 17.44
CA SER A 639 1.94 -15.02 18.51
C SER A 639 1.51 -16.39 17.96
N LEU A 640 1.80 -17.46 18.71
CA LEU A 640 1.35 -18.80 18.33
C LEU A 640 -0.19 -18.90 18.29
N TYR A 641 -0.88 -18.15 19.14
CA TYR A 641 -2.33 -18.01 19.10
C TYR A 641 -2.84 -17.47 17.76
N LYS A 642 -2.23 -16.38 17.26
CA LYS A 642 -2.58 -15.80 15.96
C LYS A 642 -2.28 -16.75 14.80
N VAL A 643 -1.21 -17.54 14.91
CA VAL A 643 -0.90 -18.58 13.92
C VAL A 643 -2.02 -19.64 13.87
N MET A 644 -2.50 -20.11 15.03
CA MET A 644 -3.61 -21.07 15.10
C MET A 644 -4.92 -20.47 14.57
N LEU A 645 -5.20 -19.19 14.83
CA LEU A 645 -6.36 -18.50 14.26
C LEU A 645 -6.29 -18.42 12.73
N SER A 646 -5.12 -18.09 12.18
CA SER A 646 -4.93 -18.07 10.72
C SER A 646 -5.06 -19.45 10.09
N LEU A 647 -4.62 -20.52 10.79
CA LEU A 647 -4.87 -21.89 10.35
C LEU A 647 -6.37 -22.23 10.35
N SER A 648 -7.11 -21.82 11.40
CA SER A 648 -8.57 -21.95 11.45
C SER A 648 -9.25 -21.25 10.27
N SER A 649 -8.85 -20.01 9.99
CA SER A 649 -9.36 -19.24 8.86
C SER A 649 -9.05 -19.89 7.51
N LEU A 650 -7.88 -20.53 7.36
CA LEU A 650 -7.51 -21.25 6.14
C LEU A 650 -8.43 -22.46 5.90
N LEU A 651 -8.88 -23.14 6.96
CA LEU A 651 -9.83 -24.24 6.84
C LEU A 651 -11.23 -23.76 6.41
N THR A 652 -11.64 -22.56 6.84
CA THR A 652 -12.94 -21.97 6.42
C THR A 652 -12.87 -21.45 4.99
N ASP A 653 -11.80 -20.73 4.64
CA ASP A 653 -11.60 -20.08 3.35
C ASP A 653 -10.27 -20.51 2.71
N PRO A 654 -10.23 -21.69 2.03
CA PRO A 654 -9.04 -22.18 1.37
C PRO A 654 -8.58 -21.27 0.22
N ASN A 655 -7.29 -21.27 -0.08
CA ASN A 655 -6.73 -20.48 -1.19
C ASN A 655 -6.47 -21.37 -2.44
N PRO A 656 -7.35 -21.37 -3.46
CA PRO A 656 -7.17 -22.18 -4.66
C PRO A 656 -6.08 -21.66 -5.61
N ASN A 657 -5.58 -20.43 -5.42
CA ASN A 657 -4.55 -19.83 -6.27
C ASN A 657 -3.11 -20.20 -5.84
N ASP A 658 -2.94 -20.75 -4.62
CA ASP A 658 -1.65 -21.26 -4.12
C ASP A 658 -1.80 -22.65 -3.48
N PRO A 659 -2.20 -23.69 -4.24
CA PRO A 659 -2.45 -25.01 -3.69
C PRO A 659 -1.17 -25.85 -3.56
N LEU A 660 -1.00 -26.52 -2.43
CA LEU A 660 -0.03 -27.62 -2.29
C LEU A 660 -0.51 -28.88 -3.01
N VAL A 661 -1.82 -29.04 -3.15
CA VAL A 661 -2.45 -30.19 -3.81
C VAL A 661 -3.37 -29.68 -4.94
N PRO A 662 -2.83 -29.47 -6.16
CA PRO A 662 -3.58 -28.87 -7.27
C PRO A 662 -4.83 -29.65 -7.69
N SER A 663 -4.84 -30.97 -7.50
CA SER A 663 -6.01 -31.82 -7.80
C SER A 663 -7.21 -31.47 -6.91
N ILE A 664 -6.98 -31.22 -5.62
CA ILE A 664 -8.02 -30.81 -4.67
C ILE A 664 -8.51 -29.39 -4.98
N ALA A 665 -7.61 -28.46 -5.33
CA ALA A 665 -7.99 -27.10 -5.73
C ALA A 665 -8.87 -27.10 -6.99
N ASN A 666 -8.51 -27.87 -8.00
CA ASN A 666 -9.31 -27.98 -9.23
C ASN A 666 -10.71 -28.56 -8.95
N GLU A 667 -10.80 -29.57 -8.06
CA GLU A 667 -12.08 -30.13 -7.63
C GLU A 667 -12.90 -29.13 -6.80
N TYR A 668 -12.26 -28.37 -5.93
CA TYR A 668 -12.91 -27.30 -5.15
C TYR A 668 -13.52 -26.22 -6.05
N THR A 669 -12.77 -25.75 -7.06
CA THR A 669 -13.22 -24.69 -7.97
C THR A 669 -14.27 -25.18 -8.97
N ARG A 670 -14.11 -26.38 -9.56
CA ARG A 670 -14.97 -26.85 -10.64
C ARG A 670 -16.09 -27.78 -10.20
N ARG A 671 -15.95 -28.47 -9.07
CA ARG A 671 -16.88 -29.52 -8.60
C ARG A 671 -17.07 -29.47 -7.07
N ARG A 672 -17.44 -28.28 -6.57
CA ARG A 672 -17.56 -27.99 -5.13
C ARG A 672 -18.35 -29.02 -4.32
N LYS A 673 -19.48 -29.53 -4.84
CA LYS A 673 -20.30 -30.55 -4.14
C LYS A 673 -19.54 -31.87 -3.90
N VAL A 674 -18.72 -32.28 -4.86
CA VAL A 674 -17.90 -33.50 -4.77
C VAL A 674 -16.80 -33.30 -3.74
N HIS A 675 -16.08 -32.17 -3.85
CA HIS A 675 -15.08 -31.77 -2.86
C HIS A 675 -15.65 -31.81 -1.44
N ASP A 676 -16.78 -31.15 -1.20
CA ASP A 676 -17.35 -31.03 0.14
C ASP A 676 -17.85 -32.37 0.71
N THR A 677 -18.29 -33.27 -0.16
CA THR A 677 -18.68 -34.64 0.25
C THR A 677 -17.44 -35.45 0.66
N THR A 678 -16.37 -35.36 -0.12
CA THR A 678 -15.09 -36.03 0.18
C THR A 678 -14.46 -35.48 1.45
N ALA A 679 -14.42 -34.15 1.62
CA ALA A 679 -13.86 -33.50 2.80
C ALA A 679 -14.60 -33.92 4.09
N ARG A 680 -15.94 -33.90 4.09
CA ARG A 680 -16.74 -34.37 5.24
C ARG A 680 -16.50 -35.85 5.53
N ARG A 681 -16.35 -36.69 4.50
CA ARG A 681 -16.02 -38.11 4.68
C ARG A 681 -14.65 -38.29 5.32
N TRP A 682 -13.65 -37.50 4.94
CA TRP A 682 -12.33 -37.54 5.55
C TRP A 682 -12.36 -37.13 7.03
N VAL A 683 -13.17 -36.14 7.39
CA VAL A 683 -13.39 -35.75 8.80
C VAL A 683 -13.97 -36.89 9.62
N GLN A 684 -14.94 -37.63 9.07
CA GLN A 684 -15.52 -38.82 9.71
C GLN A 684 -14.51 -39.97 9.88
N LEU A 685 -13.56 -40.12 8.96
CA LEU A 685 -12.58 -41.21 8.98
C LEU A 685 -11.34 -40.91 9.85
N HIS A 686 -10.93 -39.65 9.92
CA HIS A 686 -9.60 -39.30 10.42
C HIS A 686 -9.59 -38.25 11.52
N ALA A 687 -10.65 -37.45 11.67
CA ALA A 687 -10.67 -36.31 12.58
C ALA A 687 -11.78 -36.40 13.63
N GLN A 688 -12.35 -37.58 13.89
CA GLN A 688 -13.36 -37.72 14.94
C GLN A 688 -12.70 -37.57 16.33
N PRO A 689 -13.29 -36.79 17.25
CA PRO A 689 -12.77 -36.66 18.61
C PRO A 689 -12.80 -38.02 19.31
N VAL A 690 -11.69 -38.37 19.97
CA VAL A 690 -11.58 -39.65 20.68
C VAL A 690 -12.53 -39.62 21.88
N LYS A 691 -13.62 -40.41 21.81
CA LYS A 691 -14.45 -40.68 23.00
C LYS A 691 -13.62 -41.45 24.02
N VAL A 692 -13.12 -40.76 25.04
CA VAL A 692 -12.56 -41.41 26.23
C VAL A 692 -13.70 -42.20 26.89
N GLN A 693 -13.65 -43.53 26.80
CA GLN A 693 -14.50 -44.37 27.64
C GLN A 693 -14.10 -44.12 29.09
N ALA A 694 -15.05 -43.68 29.91
CA ALA A 694 -14.83 -43.52 31.35
C ALA A 694 -14.34 -44.86 31.94
N PRO A 695 -13.33 -44.85 32.84
CA PRO A 695 -12.88 -46.07 33.49
C PRO A 695 -14.06 -46.72 34.23
N PRO A 696 -14.14 -48.07 34.27
CA PRO A 696 -15.22 -48.76 34.97
C PRO A 696 -15.24 -48.34 36.45
N PRO A 697 -16.42 -48.21 37.06
CA PRO A 697 -16.52 -47.81 38.46
C PRO A 697 -15.77 -48.81 39.35
N PRO A 698 -15.09 -48.34 40.41
CA PRO A 698 -14.37 -49.23 41.31
C PRO A 698 -15.34 -50.23 41.97
N PRO A 699 -14.87 -51.44 42.30
CA PRO A 699 -15.71 -52.46 42.93
C PRO A 699 -16.25 -51.96 44.27
N PRO A 700 -17.45 -52.41 44.69
CA PRO A 700 -18.08 -51.92 45.90
C PRO A 700 -17.22 -52.24 47.13
N ALA A 701 -17.01 -51.23 47.97
CA ALA A 701 -16.24 -51.35 49.20
C ALA A 701 -16.86 -52.38 50.17
N PRO A 702 -16.05 -53.14 50.92
CA PRO A 702 -16.53 -54.13 51.86
C PRO A 702 -17.31 -53.47 53.01
N ALA A 703 -18.38 -54.16 53.43
CA ALA A 703 -19.30 -53.71 54.47
C ALA A 703 -18.56 -53.32 55.77
N LYS A 704 -18.88 -52.14 56.30
CA LYS A 704 -18.43 -51.67 57.61
C LYS A 704 -18.91 -52.61 58.70
N ARG A 705 -17.99 -53.40 59.27
CA ARG A 705 -18.18 -53.99 60.59
C ARG A 705 -18.14 -52.88 61.65
N SER A 706 -19.07 -53.00 62.57
CA SER A 706 -19.42 -52.08 63.66
C SER A 706 -18.26 -51.69 64.56
N ARG A 707 -18.30 -50.43 65.01
CA ARG A 707 -17.47 -49.88 66.10
C ARG A 707 -17.60 -50.73 67.37
N GLY A 708 -16.47 -51.21 67.87
CA GLY A 708 -16.25 -51.47 69.29
C GLY A 708 -15.16 -50.53 69.80
N ARG A 709 -15.55 -49.51 70.58
CA ARG A 709 -14.67 -48.92 71.63
C ARG A 709 -14.54 -50.01 72.72
N PRO A 710 -13.47 -50.08 73.54
CA PRO A 710 -12.93 -48.91 74.23
C PRO A 710 -11.42 -48.93 74.65
N ARG A 711 -10.96 -47.74 75.05
CA ARG A 711 -10.15 -47.42 76.25
C ARG A 711 -8.71 -47.96 76.43
N THR A 712 -7.83 -46.95 76.57
CA THR A 712 -6.87 -46.66 77.66
C THR A 712 -5.49 -47.32 77.71
N ASN A 713 -4.52 -46.40 77.73
CA ASN A 713 -3.40 -46.24 78.68
C ASN A 713 -2.10 -47.04 78.48
N ASN A 714 -1.08 -46.21 78.19
CA ASN A 714 0.20 -46.04 78.86
C ASN A 714 1.07 -47.28 79.10
N ASN A 715 2.29 -47.24 78.54
CA ASN A 715 3.48 -47.22 79.38
C ASN A 715 4.68 -46.56 78.70
N HIS A 716 5.47 -45.91 79.56
CA HIS A 716 6.56 -44.95 79.37
C HIS A 716 7.93 -45.60 79.09
N GLU A 717 8.84 -44.79 78.51
CA GLU A 717 10.20 -44.44 79.02
C GLU A 717 10.80 -43.39 78.05
N ALA A 718 10.92 -42.08 78.38
CA ALA A 718 11.96 -41.37 79.15
C ALA A 718 13.35 -41.39 78.42
N ILE A 719 14.11 -40.30 78.17
CA ILE A 719 14.57 -39.17 79.03
C ILE A 719 15.15 -37.99 78.17
N MET A 720 14.75 -36.75 78.52
CA MET A 720 15.39 -35.38 78.61
C MET A 720 16.55 -34.92 77.67
N VAL A 721 16.56 -33.76 76.96
CA VAL A 721 16.37 -32.28 77.26
C VAL A 721 17.64 -31.67 77.91
N PRO A 722 18.20 -30.48 77.50
CA PRO A 722 17.60 -29.11 77.60
C PRO A 722 18.03 -28.07 76.52
N ASP A 723 17.54 -26.81 76.42
CA ASP A 723 16.38 -26.05 76.94
C ASP A 723 16.31 -24.68 76.20
N ASP A 724 15.24 -23.92 76.53
CA ASP A 724 14.94 -22.48 76.33
C ASP A 724 14.25 -22.06 75.03
N GLU A 725 13.13 -21.33 74.99
CA GLU A 725 12.06 -20.92 75.92
C GLU A 725 10.93 -20.28 75.04
N PRO A 726 9.70 -20.03 75.53
CA PRO A 726 8.48 -19.94 74.71
C PRO A 726 7.84 -18.53 74.58
N ALA A 727 6.72 -18.49 73.84
CA ALA A 727 5.87 -17.33 73.47
C ALA A 727 5.29 -16.50 74.66
N PRO A 728 4.70 -15.31 74.39
CA PRO A 728 3.23 -15.28 74.23
C PRO A 728 2.66 -14.21 73.25
N ALA A 729 1.35 -14.34 72.99
CA ALA A 729 0.44 -13.44 72.24
C ALA A 729 0.06 -12.16 73.06
N PRO A 730 -1.09 -11.46 72.86
CA PRO A 730 -1.86 -10.99 71.68
C PRO A 730 -2.22 -9.47 71.78
N THR A 731 -2.97 -8.90 70.82
CA THR A 731 -4.02 -7.84 71.04
C THR A 731 -4.87 -7.71 69.76
N THR A 732 -6.16 -8.10 69.72
CA THR A 732 -7.40 -7.31 70.01
C THR A 732 -7.47 -5.97 69.24
N ALA A 733 -8.52 -5.56 68.52
CA ALA A 733 -9.95 -5.72 68.74
C ALA A 733 -10.79 -5.37 67.49
N ALA A 734 -12.05 -5.80 67.53
CA ALA A 734 -13.12 -5.58 66.56
C ALA A 734 -13.89 -4.24 66.74
N LYS A 735 -14.88 -4.01 65.85
CA LYS A 735 -16.02 -3.05 65.83
C LYS A 735 -15.82 -1.87 64.86
N ARG A 736 -16.81 -1.34 64.13
CA ARG A 736 -18.28 -1.46 64.14
C ARG A 736 -18.88 -0.78 62.89
N LYS A 737 -20.06 -1.25 62.46
CA LYS A 737 -21.07 -0.49 61.69
C LYS A 737 -21.52 0.78 62.44
N ARG A 738 -21.86 1.84 61.70
CA ARG A 738 -23.01 2.73 61.93
C ARG A 738 -23.39 3.43 60.62
N GLY A 739 -24.69 3.45 60.31
CA GLY A 739 -25.31 4.36 59.36
C GLY A 739 -26.02 5.51 60.11
N GLY A 740 -26.60 6.45 59.34
CA GLY A 740 -27.49 7.50 59.82
C GLY A 740 -27.56 8.68 58.84
N ASP A 741 -28.77 8.92 58.33
CA ASP A 741 -29.25 10.07 57.54
C ASP A 741 -29.08 11.44 58.23
N ASP A 742 -29.06 12.53 57.45
CA ASP A 742 -30.11 13.57 57.49
C ASP A 742 -29.81 14.78 56.56
N ASP A 743 -30.85 15.13 55.79
CA ASP A 743 -31.31 16.41 55.22
C ASP A 743 -30.49 17.72 55.35
N ARG A 744 -30.44 18.51 54.25
CA ARG A 744 -31.27 19.72 54.06
C ARG A 744 -30.99 20.51 52.77
N GLU A 745 -32.07 21.13 52.31
CA GLU A 745 -32.29 22.05 51.20
C GLU A 745 -31.42 23.34 51.23
N ASP A 746 -31.12 23.93 50.08
CA ASP A 746 -31.64 25.27 49.74
C ASP A 746 -31.54 25.59 48.23
N ARG A 747 -32.37 26.54 47.80
CA ARG A 747 -32.94 26.79 46.49
C ARG A 747 -32.71 28.26 46.12
N SER A 748 -32.31 28.57 44.89
CA SER A 748 -32.74 29.77 44.14
C SER A 748 -32.18 29.71 42.71
N LYS A 749 -33.00 29.49 41.67
CA LYS A 749 -33.85 30.45 40.92
C LYS A 749 -33.10 31.68 40.40
N ARG A 750 -32.99 31.77 39.06
CA ARG A 750 -33.54 32.90 38.30
C ARG A 750 -34.04 32.44 36.92
N GLN A 751 -35.31 32.76 36.67
CA GLN A 751 -36.06 32.65 35.43
C GLN A 751 -35.90 33.94 34.60
N SER A 752 -36.02 33.83 33.28
CA SER A 752 -36.90 34.67 32.44
C SER A 752 -37.00 34.01 31.05
N THR A 753 -38.09 33.35 30.67
CA THR A 753 -39.37 33.87 30.12
C THR A 753 -39.23 34.67 28.81
N GLY A 754 -40.02 34.26 27.82
CA GLY A 754 -40.43 35.05 26.64
C GLY A 754 -39.63 34.69 25.38
N GLY A 755 -40.22 34.44 24.22
CA GLY A 755 -41.60 34.63 23.79
C GLY A 755 -41.79 34.11 22.36
N ALA A 756 -43.03 34.22 21.92
CA ALA A 756 -43.64 33.64 20.75
C ALA A 756 -43.21 34.23 19.40
N GLY A 757 -43.62 33.52 18.34
CA GLY A 757 -44.16 34.16 17.13
C GLY A 757 -43.22 34.17 15.92
N GLY A 758 -43.73 33.73 14.77
CA GLY A 758 -43.02 33.91 13.50
C GLY A 758 -43.48 33.00 12.37
N SER A 759 -44.75 33.12 12.00
CA SER A 759 -45.30 32.71 10.70
C SER A 759 -44.65 33.44 9.53
N GLY A 760 -44.64 32.79 8.36
CA GLY A 760 -44.45 33.43 7.05
C GLY A 760 -43.04 33.24 6.46
N SER A 761 -42.83 33.01 5.17
CA SER A 761 -43.72 33.04 4.02
C SER A 761 -43.01 32.33 2.86
N ARG A 762 -43.81 31.73 1.97
CA ARG A 762 -43.43 31.49 0.57
C ARG A 762 -42.94 32.80 -0.08
N PRO A 763 -42.19 32.68 -1.18
CA PRO A 763 -42.81 33.10 -2.44
C PRO A 763 -42.74 32.02 -3.52
N SER A 764 -43.88 31.84 -4.16
CA SER A 764 -44.09 31.29 -5.49
C SER A 764 -44.00 32.41 -6.53
N LEU A 765 -44.00 32.01 -7.81
CA LEU A 765 -44.04 32.77 -9.09
C LEU A 765 -42.67 32.80 -9.78
N GLY A 766 -42.49 32.33 -11.02
CA GLY A 766 -43.43 31.91 -12.05
C GLY A 766 -42.65 31.41 -13.28
N PRO A 767 -43.35 30.97 -14.35
CA PRO A 767 -42.85 30.03 -15.34
C PRO A 767 -42.23 30.70 -16.58
N GLY A 768 -41.30 30.00 -17.22
CA GLY A 768 -40.75 30.37 -18.53
C GLY A 768 -40.74 29.16 -19.46
N SER A 769 -41.61 29.22 -20.46
CA SER A 769 -41.80 28.28 -21.56
C SER A 769 -40.78 28.47 -22.70
N GLY A 770 -40.43 27.38 -23.39
CA GLY A 770 -39.85 27.36 -24.74
C GLY A 770 -39.20 26.00 -25.01
N SER A 771 -39.87 25.05 -25.70
CA SER A 771 -39.70 24.77 -27.15
C SER A 771 -38.23 24.64 -27.58
N GLY A 772 -37.67 23.52 -28.02
CA GLY A 772 -38.25 22.39 -28.73
C GLY A 772 -37.86 22.40 -30.21
N SER A 773 -36.60 22.04 -30.50
CA SER A 773 -36.05 21.54 -31.78
C SER A 773 -34.53 21.42 -31.57
N GLY A 774 -33.83 20.30 -31.69
CA GLY A 774 -34.02 19.19 -32.62
C GLY A 774 -32.99 19.33 -33.74
N SER A 775 -31.75 18.97 -33.47
CA SER A 775 -30.70 18.70 -34.48
C SER A 775 -29.52 18.02 -33.78
N ASP A 776 -29.41 16.71 -33.96
CA ASP A 776 -28.24 15.94 -33.55
C ASP A 776 -27.08 16.30 -34.50
N GLU A 777 -25.90 16.62 -33.97
CA GLU A 777 -24.65 16.85 -34.71
C GLU A 777 -23.57 15.85 -34.26
N VAL A 778 -22.84 15.31 -35.22
CA VAL A 778 -21.70 14.39 -35.12
C VAL A 778 -20.63 14.92 -36.07
N ILE A 779 -19.40 14.94 -35.59
CA ILE A 779 -18.24 15.35 -36.37
C ILE A 779 -17.37 14.12 -36.58
N VAL A 780 -16.78 14.08 -37.76
CA VAL A 780 -15.92 13.05 -38.28
C VAL A 780 -14.50 13.62 -38.44
N ILE A 781 -13.47 12.79 -38.59
CA ILE A 781 -12.04 13.18 -38.60
C ILE A 781 -11.33 12.89 -39.92
N ASP A 782 -10.54 13.85 -40.39
CA ASP A 782 -9.24 13.76 -41.05
C ASP A 782 -8.67 15.16 -41.41
N ASP A 783 -7.36 15.23 -41.16
CA ASP A 783 -6.35 16.29 -41.21
C ASP A 783 -6.45 17.53 -40.31
#